data_AF-A0A1I1G9H8-F1
#
_entry.id   AF-A0A1I1G9H8-F1
#
_cell.length_a   1.000
_cell.length_b   1.000
_cell.length_c   1.000
_cell.angle_alpha   90.00
_cell.angle_beta   90.00
_cell.angle_gamma   90.00
#
_symmetry.space_group_name_H-M   'P 1'
#
loop_
_entity.id
_entity.type
_entity.pdbx_description
1 polymer ?
#
loop_
_entity_poly.entity_id
_entity_poly.type
_entity_poly.pdbx_seq_one_letter_code
_entity_poly.pdbx_strand_id
1 'polypeptide(L)'
;MFTSHPGWPYRLHLTFFFLLANILSLHAQQLSRYQGRYVLRDSLVGVADFEYRLQQGDTIKDGRFIFRHFVEHYRETDSIHGLVLDGNFRNALKHGPWKYAFRRYAVAGEAQTTGGQIVYDASGTEWLINANFHNGRAHGDYELVIRRIAESRPVDTSFYSKVHYHDGHITGRLIGFTRNMRVEGQFDEEGFPNGDWLFTHRTGSGRSIQELRHYDHGFFSKHYYKLDDHLLEIRHIGFDTLARSGRGLLTRFPATRAYFRALGYTNVVMDTTAISGVIDIDSSQQYISRANEFLERVFIRPAGYRDSNVWHGAGGSDPVPPIRVKVSKFSFSEAETYLNQSNERLLTEVQSLIDDFFDNPNTEMGRFTNEDLSRYYEVLSIYRDRLNQIAPVIRFLADEASEYVDHDAILAHNAVDIHYPDTVRYAFQNEKLSSRHRFPPAPTAFNAGTLNEHLTSVFDDVSAIISRMEGTLDDYQAQSDLKEKERKLVSLRDSVIQRFNNATQRGDYNQLHREMRDSVQRFIDTSFKEYAALDIYQRLLAVDSLQHCYSEYLGLYHALVDYNSRLEQLDQQYTRSIWNPYTFTYMDELVKERLYRAFEETVLPYVWANARRQLSCDGLSARLNPLEQLLNRMAELRQEDTKTLENHLRKSRNDVHKCLELLGLRPEGMPATELQTKN
;
A
#
# COMPACT_ATOMS: atom_id res chain seq x y z
N MET A 1 73.61 -41.52 -87.50
CA MET A 1 74.06 -42.44 -86.43
C MET A 1 72.82 -42.77 -85.62
N PHE A 2 72.08 -43.84 -85.96
CA PHE A 2 72.30 -45.25 -85.54
C PHE A 2 72.37 -45.34 -84.00
N THR A 3 71.58 -46.10 -83.24
CA THR A 3 70.61 -47.22 -83.45
C THR A 3 70.03 -47.53 -82.05
N SER A 4 68.73 -47.80 -81.82
CA SER A 4 67.99 -49.09 -81.91
C SER A 4 67.38 -49.50 -80.55
N HIS A 5 66.06 -49.73 -80.58
CA HIS A 5 65.16 -50.51 -79.69
C HIS A 5 65.66 -51.93 -79.28
N PRO A 6 64.87 -52.81 -78.59
CA PRO A 6 63.75 -52.66 -77.61
C PRO A 6 63.84 -53.65 -76.39
N GLY A 7 62.86 -53.60 -75.45
CA GLY A 7 62.55 -54.75 -74.58
C GLY A 7 61.67 -54.47 -73.34
N TRP A 8 60.37 -54.74 -73.43
CA TRP A 8 59.46 -55.08 -72.30
C TRP A 8 59.60 -56.60 -71.97
N PRO A 9 58.96 -57.22 -70.93
CA PRO A 9 58.14 -56.72 -69.79
C PRO A 9 58.39 -57.44 -68.41
N TYR A 10 57.58 -57.05 -67.40
CA TYR A 10 57.19 -57.76 -66.16
C TYR A 10 58.02 -57.62 -64.87
N ARG A 11 57.42 -56.95 -63.86
CA ARG A 11 56.92 -57.49 -62.56
C ARG A 11 56.69 -56.30 -61.61
N LEU A 12 55.44 -55.89 -61.40
CA LEU A 12 54.58 -56.21 -60.24
C LEU A 12 55.23 -55.93 -58.87
N HIS A 13 54.52 -55.07 -58.11
CA HIS A 13 54.65 -54.76 -56.67
C HIS A 13 55.78 -53.82 -56.23
N LEU A 14 55.49 -52.51 -56.14
CA LEU A 14 55.68 -51.72 -54.90
C LEU A 14 55.13 -50.28 -55.00
N THR A 15 53.88 -50.12 -55.44
CA THR A 15 53.16 -48.83 -55.37
C THR A 15 51.85 -49.03 -54.63
N PHE A 16 51.88 -49.12 -53.29
CA PHE A 16 50.65 -48.90 -52.49
C PHE A 16 50.84 -48.80 -50.97
N PHE A 17 51.89 -48.13 -50.44
CA PHE A 17 52.00 -48.04 -48.96
C PHE A 17 52.39 -46.68 -48.36
N PHE A 18 52.71 -45.66 -49.16
CA PHE A 18 53.17 -44.36 -48.62
C PHE A 18 52.27 -43.15 -48.94
N LEU A 19 51.11 -43.36 -49.58
CA LEU A 19 50.15 -42.30 -49.94
C LEU A 19 48.82 -42.39 -49.17
N LEU A 20 48.73 -43.26 -48.16
CA LEU A 20 47.54 -43.48 -47.32
C LEU A 20 47.70 -42.97 -45.87
N ALA A 21 48.85 -42.40 -45.50
CA ALA A 21 49.12 -41.93 -44.14
C ALA A 21 48.77 -40.45 -43.89
N ASN A 22 48.29 -39.72 -44.90
CA ASN A 22 47.82 -38.32 -44.78
C ASN A 22 46.31 -38.19 -45.04
N ILE A 23 45.55 -39.26 -44.84
CA ILE A 23 44.10 -39.14 -44.71
C ILE A 23 43.81 -38.64 -43.29
N LEU A 24 43.79 -37.31 -43.17
CA LEU A 24 42.73 -36.59 -42.45
C LEU A 24 42.45 -37.13 -41.04
N SER A 25 43.35 -36.83 -40.10
CA SER A 25 42.90 -36.56 -38.72
C SER A 25 42.20 -35.20 -38.69
N LEU A 26 41.13 -35.05 -39.49
CA LEU A 26 40.09 -34.05 -39.24
C LEU A 26 39.46 -34.47 -37.91
N HIS A 27 40.05 -33.99 -36.81
CA HIS A 27 39.36 -33.88 -35.55
C HIS A 27 38.24 -32.86 -35.79
N ALA A 28 37.14 -33.30 -36.38
CA ALA A 28 35.87 -32.62 -36.24
C ALA A 28 35.65 -32.53 -34.73
N GLN A 29 35.87 -31.34 -34.17
CA GLN A 29 35.70 -31.10 -32.74
C GLN A 29 34.25 -31.43 -32.41
N GLN A 30 34.04 -32.54 -31.72
CA GLN A 30 32.71 -33.01 -31.39
C GLN A 30 32.10 -32.03 -30.39
N LEU A 31 31.06 -31.33 -30.82
CA LEU A 31 30.25 -30.52 -29.92
C LEU A 31 29.52 -31.44 -28.95
N SER A 32 29.69 -31.17 -27.66
CA SER A 32 28.91 -31.78 -26.59
C SER A 32 27.63 -30.97 -26.36
N ARG A 33 26.59 -31.60 -25.84
CA ARG A 33 25.31 -30.95 -25.54
C ARG A 33 24.98 -31.07 -24.06
N TYR A 34 24.59 -29.94 -23.47
CA TYR A 34 24.05 -29.87 -22.12
C TYR A 34 22.56 -29.62 -22.18
N GLN A 35 21.77 -30.38 -21.41
CA GLN A 35 20.35 -30.12 -21.19
C GLN A 35 20.03 -30.31 -19.71
N GLY A 36 19.61 -29.25 -19.03
CA GLY A 36 19.36 -29.33 -17.59
C GLY A 36 19.13 -28.00 -16.90
N ARG A 37 19.08 -28.05 -15.57
CA ARG A 37 18.88 -26.89 -14.70
C ARG A 37 20.03 -25.88 -14.86
N TYR A 38 19.70 -24.64 -15.18
CA TYR A 38 20.65 -23.57 -15.40
C TYR A 38 20.26 -22.32 -14.60
N VAL A 39 21.24 -21.57 -14.11
CA VAL A 39 21.03 -20.30 -13.41
C VAL A 39 21.49 -19.16 -14.33
N LEU A 40 20.55 -18.30 -14.71
CA LEU A 40 20.80 -17.09 -15.47
C LEU A 40 20.89 -15.90 -14.50
N ARG A 41 21.88 -14.99 -14.64
CA ARG A 41 22.03 -13.79 -13.79
C ARG A 41 22.02 -14.08 -12.28
N ASP A 42 22.73 -15.12 -11.86
CA ASP A 42 22.96 -15.50 -10.46
C ASP A 42 21.71 -15.80 -9.60
N SER A 43 20.50 -15.76 -10.18
CA SER A 43 19.24 -15.89 -9.43
C SER A 43 18.09 -16.51 -10.23
N LEU A 44 18.08 -16.40 -11.56
CA LEU A 44 16.97 -16.90 -12.38
C LEU A 44 17.18 -18.37 -12.76
N VAL A 45 16.52 -19.26 -12.04
CA VAL A 45 16.62 -20.72 -12.28
C VAL A 45 15.67 -21.13 -13.40
N GLY A 46 16.21 -21.79 -14.43
CA GLY A 46 15.43 -22.35 -15.54
C GLY A 46 16.07 -23.60 -16.11
N VAL A 47 15.70 -23.95 -17.35
CA VAL A 47 16.30 -25.06 -18.10
C VAL A 47 17.05 -24.48 -19.29
N ALA A 48 18.33 -24.87 -19.43
CA ALA A 48 19.11 -24.56 -20.61
C ALA A 48 19.37 -25.80 -21.46
N ASP A 49 19.45 -25.60 -22.76
CA ASP A 49 19.81 -26.57 -23.78
C ASP A 49 20.86 -25.90 -24.69
N PHE A 50 22.13 -26.33 -24.59
CA PHE A 50 23.20 -25.69 -25.33
C PHE A 50 24.34 -26.62 -25.75
N GLU A 51 25.00 -26.20 -26.83
CA GLU A 51 26.18 -26.86 -27.38
C GLU A 51 27.47 -26.23 -26.81
N TYR A 52 28.48 -27.04 -26.56
CA TYR A 52 29.75 -26.61 -26.02
C TYR A 52 30.90 -27.50 -26.48
N ARG A 53 32.11 -26.95 -26.41
CA ARG A 53 33.37 -27.68 -26.57
C ARG A 53 34.19 -27.60 -25.29
N LEU A 54 34.90 -28.68 -24.98
CA LEU A 54 35.86 -28.71 -23.88
C LEU A 54 37.22 -28.22 -24.38
N GLN A 55 37.74 -27.15 -23.77
CA GLN A 55 39.08 -26.65 -24.06
C GLN A 55 39.83 -26.51 -22.73
N GLN A 56 40.92 -27.27 -22.57
CA GLN A 56 41.76 -27.25 -21.36
C GLN A 56 40.99 -27.53 -20.04
N GLY A 57 39.90 -28.30 -20.11
CA GLY A 57 39.04 -28.59 -18.95
C GLY A 57 37.88 -27.62 -18.79
N ASP A 58 37.88 -26.49 -19.50
CA ASP A 58 36.81 -25.49 -19.45
C ASP A 58 35.70 -25.79 -20.46
N THR A 59 34.47 -25.47 -20.06
CA THR A 59 33.28 -25.56 -20.92
C THR A 59 33.12 -24.26 -21.71
N ILE A 60 33.47 -24.31 -22.99
CA ILE A 60 33.33 -23.17 -23.91
C ILE A 60 32.04 -23.35 -24.70
N LYS A 61 31.05 -22.48 -24.48
CA LYS A 61 29.79 -22.48 -25.25
C LYS A 61 30.10 -22.25 -26.73
N ASP A 62 29.66 -23.15 -27.60
CA ASP A 62 29.96 -23.09 -29.03
C ASP A 62 28.85 -23.84 -29.78
N GLY A 63 28.03 -23.11 -30.55
CA GLY A 63 26.79 -23.61 -31.15
C GLY A 63 25.52 -23.08 -30.50
N ARG A 64 24.41 -23.80 -30.66
CA ARG A 64 23.07 -23.34 -30.25
C ARG A 64 22.95 -23.18 -28.73
N PHE A 65 22.20 -22.19 -28.28
CA PHE A 65 21.84 -21.98 -26.88
C PHE A 65 20.36 -21.59 -26.76
N ILE A 66 19.64 -22.30 -25.89
CA ILE A 66 18.29 -21.96 -25.49
C ILE A 66 18.20 -21.99 -23.97
N PHE A 67 17.63 -20.95 -23.37
CA PHE A 67 17.23 -20.92 -21.97
C PHE A 67 15.72 -20.67 -21.85
N ARG A 68 15.05 -21.39 -20.97
CA ARG A 68 13.62 -21.27 -20.70
C ARG A 68 13.36 -21.22 -19.19
N HIS A 69 12.53 -20.28 -18.78
CA HIS A 69 12.04 -20.16 -17.41
C HIS A 69 10.54 -19.88 -17.46
N PHE A 70 9.74 -20.65 -16.74
CA PHE A 70 8.30 -20.48 -16.63
C PHE A 70 7.88 -20.57 -15.17
N VAL A 71 7.07 -19.62 -14.73
CA VAL A 71 6.46 -19.60 -13.40
C VAL A 71 4.96 -19.51 -13.58
N GLU A 72 4.25 -20.41 -12.91
CA GLU A 72 2.80 -20.50 -12.91
C GLU A 72 2.26 -19.93 -11.60
N HIS A 73 1.40 -18.92 -11.70
CA HIS A 73 0.76 -18.27 -10.54
C HIS A 73 -0.74 -18.62 -10.47
N TYR A 74 -1.10 -19.90 -10.64
CA TYR A 74 -2.50 -20.37 -10.67
C TYR A 74 -3.28 -20.16 -9.37
N ARG A 75 -2.60 -19.99 -8.22
CA ARG A 75 -3.29 -19.81 -6.94
C ARG A 75 -3.75 -18.36 -6.68
N GLU A 76 -3.24 -17.41 -7.44
CA GLU A 76 -3.40 -15.98 -7.14
C GLU A 76 -3.97 -15.17 -8.30
N THR A 77 -3.58 -15.47 -9.55
CA THR A 77 -3.89 -14.57 -10.68
C THR A 77 -4.15 -15.26 -12.03
N ASP A 78 -4.19 -16.60 -12.08
CA ASP A 78 -4.27 -17.39 -13.33
C ASP A 78 -3.27 -16.94 -14.40
N SER A 79 -2.10 -16.45 -13.97
CA SER A 79 -1.08 -15.88 -14.85
C SER A 79 0.14 -16.78 -14.95
N ILE A 80 0.70 -16.82 -16.17
CA ILE A 80 1.89 -17.55 -16.53
C ILE A 80 2.94 -16.54 -16.97
N HIS A 81 4.08 -16.52 -16.29
CA HIS A 81 5.24 -15.72 -16.65
C HIS A 81 6.28 -16.60 -17.31
N GLY A 82 6.65 -16.27 -18.56
CA GLY A 82 7.61 -17.03 -19.34
C GLY A 82 8.77 -16.17 -19.84
N LEU A 83 9.99 -16.67 -19.75
CA LEU A 83 11.19 -16.08 -20.34
C LEU A 83 11.87 -17.10 -21.23
N VAL A 84 12.20 -16.69 -22.45
CA VAL A 84 12.98 -17.46 -23.42
C VAL A 84 14.14 -16.63 -23.93
N LEU A 85 15.33 -17.21 -23.94
CA LEU A 85 16.52 -16.66 -24.58
C LEU A 85 17.05 -17.71 -25.57
N ASP A 86 17.16 -17.36 -26.85
CA ASP A 86 17.52 -18.28 -27.94
C ASP A 86 18.55 -17.60 -28.84
N GLY A 87 19.60 -18.32 -29.24
CA GLY A 87 20.64 -17.82 -30.12
C GLY A 87 21.81 -18.78 -30.26
N ASN A 88 22.93 -18.28 -30.76
CA ASN A 88 24.14 -19.08 -30.97
C ASN A 88 25.37 -18.43 -30.33
N PHE A 89 26.23 -19.27 -29.77
CA PHE A 89 27.58 -18.91 -29.38
C PHE A 89 28.59 -19.34 -30.44
N ARG A 90 29.70 -18.62 -30.51
CA ARG A 90 30.93 -19.01 -31.18
C ARG A 90 32.09 -18.68 -30.27
N ASN A 91 32.86 -19.68 -29.82
CA ASN A 91 33.95 -19.48 -28.86
C ASN A 91 33.54 -18.67 -27.60
N ALA A 92 32.45 -19.07 -26.95
CA ALA A 92 31.85 -18.40 -25.79
C ALA A 92 31.36 -16.96 -26.01
N LEU A 93 31.38 -16.45 -27.24
CA LEU A 93 30.83 -15.14 -27.61
C LEU A 93 29.53 -15.29 -28.38
N LYS A 94 28.55 -14.42 -28.14
CA LYS A 94 27.30 -14.37 -28.90
C LYS A 94 27.61 -14.10 -30.37
N HIS A 95 26.96 -14.85 -31.25
CA HIS A 95 27.15 -14.76 -32.68
C HIS A 95 25.83 -15.00 -33.43
N GLY A 96 25.60 -14.26 -34.51
CA GLY A 96 24.40 -14.37 -35.34
C GLY A 96 23.14 -13.87 -34.62
N PRO A 97 21.95 -14.35 -35.02
CA PRO A 97 20.68 -13.89 -34.47
C PRO A 97 20.44 -14.42 -33.06
N TRP A 98 19.95 -13.53 -32.22
CA TRP A 98 19.55 -13.75 -30.83
C TRP A 98 18.16 -13.19 -30.59
N LYS A 99 17.38 -13.93 -29.81
CA LYS A 99 16.00 -13.62 -29.47
C LYS A 99 15.80 -13.70 -27.96
N TYR A 100 15.31 -12.62 -27.39
CA TYR A 100 14.81 -12.56 -26.03
C TYR A 100 13.29 -12.39 -26.08
N ALA A 101 12.54 -13.26 -25.39
CA ALA A 101 11.11 -13.14 -25.28
C ALA A 101 10.68 -13.24 -23.82
N PHE A 102 9.97 -12.24 -23.32
CA PHE A 102 9.26 -12.29 -22.05
C PHE A 102 7.75 -12.27 -22.30
N ARG A 103 7.01 -13.13 -21.60
CA ARG A 103 5.58 -13.36 -21.78
C ARG A 103 4.88 -13.26 -20.45
N ARG A 104 3.78 -12.52 -20.43
CA ARG A 104 2.80 -12.55 -19.36
C ARG A 104 1.47 -12.94 -19.97
N TYR A 105 1.07 -14.19 -19.76
CA TYR A 105 -0.17 -14.74 -20.29
C TYR A 105 -1.12 -15.12 -19.18
N ALA A 106 -2.40 -15.19 -19.51
CA ALA A 106 -3.42 -15.88 -18.77
C ALA A 106 -4.02 -16.96 -19.67
N VAL A 107 -4.58 -17.98 -19.03
CA VAL A 107 -5.36 -19.03 -19.69
C VAL A 107 -6.57 -18.38 -20.38
N ALA A 108 -6.81 -18.75 -21.64
CA ALA A 108 -7.91 -18.29 -22.46
C ALA A 108 -8.51 -19.46 -23.25
N GLY A 109 -9.76 -19.29 -23.68
CA GLY A 109 -10.46 -20.29 -24.50
C GLY A 109 -10.81 -21.59 -23.77
N GLU A 110 -11.25 -22.57 -24.54
CA GLU A 110 -11.57 -23.91 -24.05
C GLU A 110 -10.34 -24.82 -24.04
N ALA A 111 -10.31 -25.76 -23.09
CA ALA A 111 -9.26 -26.76 -23.00
C ALA A 111 -9.26 -27.67 -24.24
N GLN A 112 -8.11 -27.81 -24.89
CA GLN A 112 -7.91 -28.70 -26.04
C GLN A 112 -7.00 -29.86 -25.63
N THR A 113 -7.23 -31.05 -26.18
CA THR A 113 -6.35 -32.21 -25.95
C THR A 113 -5.45 -32.44 -27.14
N THR A 114 -4.12 -32.37 -26.95
CA THR A 114 -3.12 -32.66 -27.99
C THR A 114 -2.08 -33.62 -27.45
N GLY A 115 -1.93 -34.80 -28.05
CA GLY A 115 -0.87 -35.75 -27.70
C GLY A 115 -0.86 -36.19 -26.22
N GLY A 116 -2.04 -36.32 -25.60
CA GLY A 116 -2.19 -36.64 -24.17
C GLY A 116 -1.96 -35.47 -23.22
N GLN A 117 -1.74 -34.26 -23.73
CA GLN A 117 -1.63 -33.03 -22.94
C GLN A 117 -2.91 -32.20 -23.06
N ILE A 118 -3.30 -31.52 -21.96
CA ILE A 118 -4.32 -30.48 -21.98
C ILE A 118 -3.61 -29.16 -22.29
N VAL A 119 -4.00 -28.51 -23.39
CA VAL A 119 -3.45 -27.26 -23.88
C VAL A 119 -4.56 -26.22 -23.85
N TYR A 120 -4.25 -25.03 -23.32
CA TYR A 120 -5.13 -23.89 -23.35
C TYR A 120 -4.60 -22.84 -24.31
N ASP A 121 -5.51 -22.02 -24.84
CA ASP A 121 -5.09 -20.80 -25.49
C ASP A 121 -4.52 -19.80 -24.49
N ALA A 122 -3.61 -18.95 -24.96
CA ALA A 122 -2.96 -17.95 -24.12
C ALA A 122 -3.31 -16.54 -24.60
N SER A 123 -3.73 -15.68 -23.67
CA SER A 123 -3.95 -14.25 -23.94
C SER A 123 -3.11 -13.40 -23.00
N GLY A 124 -2.57 -12.27 -23.47
CA GLY A 124 -1.76 -11.38 -22.64
C GLY A 124 -0.79 -10.54 -23.44
N THR A 125 0.42 -10.33 -22.91
CA THR A 125 1.43 -9.45 -23.50
C THR A 125 2.75 -10.16 -23.71
N GLU A 126 3.35 -9.96 -24.87
CA GLU A 126 4.68 -10.45 -25.21
C GLU A 126 5.62 -9.27 -25.48
N TRP A 127 6.79 -9.31 -24.84
CA TRP A 127 7.94 -8.45 -25.11
C TRP A 127 8.99 -9.26 -25.84
N LEU A 128 9.37 -8.80 -27.02
CA LEU A 128 10.31 -9.47 -27.91
C LEU A 128 11.46 -8.52 -28.23
N ILE A 129 12.69 -8.99 -28.10
CA ILE A 129 13.89 -8.31 -28.56
C ILE A 129 14.64 -9.25 -29.48
N ASN A 130 14.80 -8.86 -30.74
CA ASN A 130 15.64 -9.54 -31.70
C ASN A 130 16.91 -8.72 -31.89
N ALA A 131 18.06 -9.35 -31.81
CA ALA A 131 19.34 -8.69 -32.02
C ALA A 131 20.28 -9.63 -32.77
N ASN A 132 21.20 -9.05 -33.54
CA ASN A 132 22.28 -9.82 -34.13
C ASN A 132 23.60 -9.47 -33.42
N PHE A 133 24.48 -10.47 -33.30
CA PHE A 133 25.77 -10.31 -32.67
C PHE A 133 26.91 -10.76 -33.58
N HIS A 134 28.02 -10.02 -33.53
CA HIS A 134 29.29 -10.42 -34.11
C HIS A 134 30.37 -10.32 -33.04
N ASN A 135 30.99 -11.46 -32.70
CA ASN A 135 32.02 -11.58 -31.67
C ASN A 135 31.62 -10.94 -30.33
N GLY A 136 30.38 -11.18 -29.89
CA GLY A 136 29.85 -10.64 -28.64
C GLY A 136 29.37 -9.19 -28.70
N ARG A 137 29.54 -8.49 -29.81
CA ARG A 137 29.04 -7.11 -29.99
C ARG A 137 27.77 -7.10 -30.81
N ALA A 138 26.83 -6.21 -30.47
CA ALA A 138 25.64 -6.00 -31.28
C ALA A 138 26.05 -5.55 -32.68
N HIS A 139 25.55 -6.23 -33.72
CA HIS A 139 25.93 -5.98 -35.11
C HIS A 139 24.78 -6.42 -36.02
N GLY A 140 24.26 -5.53 -36.85
CA GLY A 140 23.08 -5.75 -37.67
C GLY A 140 21.80 -5.17 -37.06
N ASP A 141 20.66 -5.69 -37.51
CA ASP A 141 19.36 -5.21 -37.08
C ASP A 141 19.07 -5.56 -35.60
N TYR A 142 18.49 -4.59 -34.91
CA TYR A 142 18.02 -4.68 -33.54
C TYR A 142 16.56 -4.23 -33.49
N GLU A 143 15.67 -5.12 -33.05
CA GLU A 143 14.24 -4.91 -33.05
C GLU A 143 13.65 -5.14 -31.66
N LEU A 144 12.82 -4.19 -31.20
CA LEU A 144 12.03 -4.29 -29.99
C LEU A 144 10.55 -4.27 -30.35
N VAL A 145 9.81 -5.28 -29.91
CA VAL A 145 8.37 -5.44 -30.19
C VAL A 145 7.62 -5.71 -28.90
N ILE A 146 6.57 -4.95 -28.65
CA ILE A 146 5.61 -5.21 -27.57
C ILE A 146 4.25 -5.40 -28.21
N ARG A 147 3.65 -6.57 -27.97
CA ARG A 147 2.40 -6.94 -28.63
C ARG A 147 1.44 -7.64 -27.68
N ARG A 148 0.15 -7.47 -27.96
CA ARG A 148 -0.93 -8.19 -27.32
C ARG A 148 -1.17 -9.50 -28.05
N ILE A 149 -1.28 -10.57 -27.28
CA ILE A 149 -1.69 -11.89 -27.73
C ILE A 149 -3.12 -12.11 -27.26
N ALA A 150 -3.99 -12.59 -28.16
CA ALA A 150 -5.30 -13.10 -27.81
C ALA A 150 -5.48 -14.44 -28.50
N GLU A 151 -5.97 -15.44 -27.77
CA GLU A 151 -6.19 -16.79 -28.28
C GLU A 151 -4.96 -17.34 -29.01
N SER A 152 -3.80 -17.23 -28.36
CA SER A 152 -2.50 -17.69 -28.86
C SER A 152 -2.01 -16.98 -30.14
N ARG A 153 -2.65 -15.88 -30.57
CA ARG A 153 -2.30 -15.13 -31.78
C ARG A 153 -2.00 -13.66 -31.49
N PRO A 154 -1.00 -13.05 -32.15
CA PRO A 154 -0.78 -11.61 -32.08
C PRO A 154 -1.99 -10.85 -32.67
N VAL A 155 -2.57 -9.94 -31.88
CA VAL A 155 -3.74 -9.14 -32.30
C VAL A 155 -3.46 -7.65 -32.39
N ASP A 156 -2.48 -7.14 -31.65
CA ASP A 156 -2.12 -5.72 -31.66
C ASP A 156 -0.64 -5.55 -31.29
N THR A 157 0.02 -4.54 -31.86
CA THR A 157 1.41 -4.17 -31.53
C THR A 157 1.39 -2.78 -30.91
N SER A 158 1.58 -2.73 -29.59
CA SER A 158 1.55 -1.48 -28.84
C SER A 158 2.84 -0.67 -28.98
N PHE A 159 3.95 -1.34 -29.29
CA PHE A 159 5.25 -0.71 -29.51
C PHE A 159 6.10 -1.51 -30.50
N TYR A 160 6.75 -0.82 -31.42
CA TYR A 160 7.76 -1.35 -32.32
C TYR A 160 8.89 -0.34 -32.49
N SER A 161 10.14 -0.80 -32.45
CA SER A 161 11.28 -0.01 -32.90
C SER A 161 12.31 -0.93 -33.55
N LYS A 162 12.94 -0.42 -34.61
CA LYS A 162 14.05 -1.06 -35.29
C LYS A 162 15.17 -0.05 -35.48
N VAL A 163 16.39 -0.49 -35.19
CA VAL A 163 17.60 0.26 -35.45
C VAL A 163 18.74 -0.68 -35.84
N HIS A 164 19.81 -0.13 -36.38
CA HIS A 164 20.97 -0.89 -36.81
C HIS A 164 22.15 -0.64 -35.85
N TYR A 165 22.93 -1.68 -35.63
CA TYR A 165 24.19 -1.61 -34.90
C TYR A 165 25.36 -2.02 -35.79
N HIS A 166 26.49 -1.36 -35.63
CA HIS A 166 27.76 -1.74 -36.20
C HIS A 166 28.80 -1.84 -35.06
N ASP A 167 29.25 -3.06 -34.78
CA ASP A 167 30.27 -3.36 -33.77
C ASP A 167 30.02 -2.75 -32.39
N GLY A 168 28.77 -2.80 -31.94
CA GLY A 168 28.32 -2.30 -30.63
C GLY A 168 27.86 -0.85 -30.64
N HIS A 169 28.06 -0.12 -31.74
CA HIS A 169 27.59 1.26 -31.91
C HIS A 169 26.30 1.29 -32.72
N ILE A 170 25.34 2.08 -32.27
CA ILE A 170 24.13 2.32 -33.05
C ILE A 170 24.48 3.18 -34.27
N THR A 171 23.91 2.89 -35.43
CA THR A 171 24.16 3.68 -36.65
C THR A 171 22.92 3.67 -37.57
N GLY A 172 22.86 4.63 -38.48
CA GLY A 172 21.87 4.63 -39.55
C GLY A 172 20.45 4.95 -39.06
N ARG A 173 19.44 4.39 -39.74
CA ARG A 173 18.04 4.79 -39.55
C ARG A 173 17.40 4.09 -38.36
N LEU A 174 16.67 4.85 -37.57
CA LEU A 174 15.67 4.36 -36.63
C LEU A 174 14.28 4.49 -37.26
N ILE A 175 13.50 3.41 -37.18
CA ILE A 175 12.07 3.43 -37.50
C ILE A 175 11.30 2.81 -36.34
N GLY A 176 10.14 3.35 -36.04
CA GLY A 176 9.31 2.80 -34.98
C GLY A 176 7.89 3.31 -35.01
N PHE A 177 7.05 2.69 -34.19
CA PHE A 177 5.69 3.16 -33.97
C PHE A 177 5.15 2.71 -32.61
N THR A 178 4.16 3.44 -32.14
CA THR A 178 3.22 3.03 -31.10
C THR A 178 1.82 3.01 -31.71
N ARG A 179 0.78 2.69 -30.92
CA ARG A 179 -0.61 2.72 -31.40
C ARG A 179 -1.01 4.04 -32.07
N ASN A 180 -0.50 5.15 -31.55
CA ASN A 180 -0.91 6.51 -31.92
C ASN A 180 0.21 7.35 -32.54
N MET A 181 1.39 6.80 -32.79
CA MET A 181 2.53 7.58 -33.28
C MET A 181 3.45 6.73 -34.17
N ARG A 182 4.03 7.32 -35.21
CA ARG A 182 5.16 6.76 -35.96
C ARG A 182 6.39 7.64 -35.76
N VAL A 183 7.57 7.04 -35.75
CA VAL A 183 8.85 7.73 -35.52
C VAL A 183 9.85 7.30 -36.58
N GLU A 184 10.53 8.27 -37.16
CA GLU A 184 11.68 8.06 -38.03
C GLU A 184 12.80 9.02 -37.64
N GLY A 185 14.02 8.51 -37.56
CA GLY A 185 15.20 9.30 -37.20
C GLY A 185 16.47 8.66 -37.70
N GLN A 186 17.60 9.34 -37.50
CA GLN A 186 18.90 8.86 -37.92
C GLN A 186 19.94 9.03 -36.82
N PHE A 187 20.87 8.07 -36.77
CA PHE A 187 22.10 8.12 -36.01
C PHE A 187 23.28 8.30 -36.97
N ASP A 188 24.27 9.08 -36.55
CA ASP A 188 25.55 9.18 -37.25
C ASP A 188 26.47 7.98 -36.96
N GLU A 189 27.67 8.01 -37.53
CA GLU A 189 28.67 6.94 -37.38
C GLU A 189 29.23 6.83 -35.95
N GLU A 190 29.13 7.89 -35.15
CA GLU A 190 29.53 7.90 -33.74
C GLU A 190 28.39 7.46 -32.79
N GLY A 191 27.21 7.18 -33.35
CA GLY A 191 26.03 6.74 -32.62
C GLY A 191 25.28 7.84 -31.88
N PHE A 192 25.40 9.09 -32.34
CA PHE A 192 24.59 10.20 -31.87
C PHE A 192 23.36 10.40 -32.75
N PRO A 193 22.19 10.77 -32.18
CA PRO A 193 21.05 11.24 -32.95
C PRO A 193 21.47 12.40 -33.86
N ASN A 194 21.13 12.34 -35.14
CA ASN A 194 21.55 13.35 -36.11
C ASN A 194 20.48 13.59 -37.17
N GLY A 195 20.43 14.81 -37.69
CA GLY A 195 19.46 15.24 -38.69
C GLY A 195 18.04 15.38 -38.13
N ASP A 196 17.07 15.29 -39.04
CA ASP A 196 15.66 15.48 -38.73
C ASP A 196 15.01 14.19 -38.22
N TRP A 197 14.38 14.28 -37.07
CA TRP A 197 13.58 13.23 -36.45
C TRP A 197 12.10 13.59 -36.58
N LEU A 198 11.35 12.74 -37.26
CA LEU A 198 9.94 12.95 -37.57
C LEU A 198 9.06 12.05 -36.69
N PHE A 199 8.15 12.66 -35.94
CA PHE A 199 7.12 11.98 -35.18
C PHE A 199 5.75 12.31 -35.79
N THR A 200 5.05 11.31 -36.30
CA THR A 200 3.71 11.47 -36.87
C THR A 200 2.67 10.97 -35.89
N HIS A 201 1.95 11.89 -35.25
CA HIS A 201 0.92 11.63 -34.25
C HIS A 201 -0.44 11.44 -34.91
N ARG A 202 -1.17 10.41 -34.51
CA ARG A 202 -2.57 10.18 -34.89
C ARG A 202 -3.48 10.85 -33.89
N THR A 203 -4.39 11.69 -34.38
CA THR A 203 -5.42 12.34 -33.55
C THR A 203 -6.74 11.57 -33.60
N GLY A 204 -7.61 11.77 -32.61
CA GLY A 204 -8.96 11.17 -32.59
C GLY A 204 -9.86 11.63 -33.76
N SER A 205 -9.50 12.74 -34.41
CA SER A 205 -10.22 13.30 -35.57
C SER A 205 -9.85 12.65 -36.92
N GLY A 206 -8.89 11.71 -36.94
CA GLY A 206 -8.36 11.12 -38.17
C GLY A 206 -7.29 11.94 -38.88
N ARG A 207 -7.02 13.19 -38.45
CA ARG A 207 -5.88 13.99 -38.90
C ARG A 207 -4.57 13.52 -38.24
N SER A 208 -3.45 13.70 -38.93
CA SER A 208 -2.11 13.48 -38.38
C SER A 208 -1.37 14.78 -38.14
N ILE A 209 -0.68 14.90 -37.00
CA ILE A 209 0.20 16.02 -36.69
C ILE A 209 1.65 15.53 -36.84
N GLN A 210 2.48 16.31 -37.53
CA GLN A 210 3.90 16.01 -37.67
C GLN A 210 4.71 16.88 -36.72
N GLU A 211 5.48 16.25 -35.85
CA GLU A 211 6.46 16.88 -34.98
C GLU A 211 7.85 16.59 -35.56
N LEU A 212 8.67 17.63 -35.70
CA LEU A 212 10.00 17.56 -36.29
C LEU A 212 11.02 18.04 -35.26
N ARG A 213 11.98 17.20 -34.92
CA ARG A 213 13.10 17.55 -34.03
C ARG A 213 14.41 17.47 -34.79
N HIS A 214 15.19 18.53 -34.77
CA HIS A 214 16.51 18.56 -35.40
C HIS A 214 17.59 18.26 -34.36
N TYR A 215 18.43 17.27 -34.65
CA TYR A 215 19.60 16.94 -33.87
C TYR A 215 20.87 17.20 -34.67
N ASP A 216 21.84 17.89 -34.07
CA ASP A 216 23.17 18.09 -34.63
C ASP A 216 24.17 17.27 -33.81
N HIS A 217 24.51 16.07 -34.31
CA HIS A 217 25.44 15.15 -33.66
C HIS A 217 25.14 15.00 -32.14
N GLY A 218 23.87 14.68 -31.83
CA GLY A 218 23.35 14.42 -30.51
C GLY A 218 22.88 15.64 -29.73
N PHE A 219 23.08 16.85 -30.25
CA PHE A 219 22.57 18.09 -29.66
C PHE A 219 21.17 18.41 -30.21
N PHE A 220 20.19 18.53 -29.33
CA PHE A 220 18.82 18.91 -29.71
C PHE A 220 18.74 20.41 -29.94
N SER A 221 18.64 20.81 -31.21
CA SER A 221 18.83 22.21 -31.62
C SER A 221 17.56 22.91 -32.07
N LYS A 222 16.58 22.19 -32.64
CA LYS A 222 15.34 22.81 -33.15
C LYS A 222 14.16 21.86 -33.01
N HIS A 223 12.97 22.44 -32.87
CA HIS A 223 11.73 21.70 -32.72
C HIS A 223 10.59 22.43 -33.44
N TYR A 224 9.83 21.70 -34.25
CA TYR A 224 8.72 22.24 -35.01
C TYR A 224 7.51 21.32 -34.99
N TYR A 225 6.32 21.90 -35.09
CA TYR A 225 5.16 21.20 -35.66
C TYR A 225 5.00 21.58 -37.12
N LYS A 226 4.80 20.58 -37.99
CA LYS A 226 4.37 20.77 -39.37
C LYS A 226 2.86 20.52 -39.47
N LEU A 227 2.14 21.56 -39.88
CA LEU A 227 0.71 21.58 -40.14
C LEU A 227 0.51 22.04 -41.59
N ASP A 228 0.04 21.12 -42.44
CA ASP A 228 -0.02 21.35 -43.89
C ASP A 228 1.36 21.80 -44.44
N ASP A 229 1.46 23.02 -44.96
CA ASP A 229 2.71 23.63 -45.47
C ASP A 229 3.37 24.62 -44.51
N HIS A 230 2.87 24.75 -43.28
CA HIS A 230 3.42 25.66 -42.27
C HIS A 230 4.24 24.92 -41.22
N LEU A 231 5.38 25.51 -40.86
CA LEU A 231 6.22 25.09 -39.72
C LEU A 231 6.02 26.05 -38.56
N LEU A 232 5.55 25.53 -37.43
CA LEU A 232 5.46 26.24 -36.16
C LEU A 232 6.67 25.87 -35.31
N GLU A 233 7.52 26.84 -34.98
CA GLU A 233 8.64 26.63 -34.06
C GLU A 233 8.16 26.45 -32.62
N ILE A 234 8.70 25.45 -31.95
CA ILE A 234 8.52 25.19 -30.52
C ILE A 234 9.80 25.62 -29.82
N ARG A 235 9.69 26.65 -28.97
CA ARG A 235 10.83 27.14 -28.20
C ARG A 235 10.89 26.48 -26.84
N HIS A 236 12.07 25.97 -26.51
CA HIS A 236 12.38 25.38 -25.22
C HIS A 236 13.08 26.43 -24.35
N ILE A 237 12.34 27.03 -23.41
CA ILE A 237 12.92 28.00 -22.47
C ILE A 237 13.94 27.29 -21.57
N GLY A 238 15.10 27.89 -21.41
CA GLY A 238 16.18 27.37 -20.56
C GLY A 238 16.89 26.14 -21.11
N PHE A 239 16.37 25.47 -22.14
CA PHE A 239 17.15 24.50 -22.89
C PHE A 239 18.00 25.25 -23.90
N ASP A 240 19.32 25.16 -23.78
CA ASP A 240 20.22 25.73 -24.78
C ASP A 240 20.03 24.99 -26.10
N THR A 241 19.29 25.60 -27.03
CA THR A 241 19.03 25.11 -28.39
C THR A 241 19.96 25.78 -29.41
N LEU A 242 20.74 26.78 -28.97
CA LEU A 242 21.72 27.46 -29.80
C LEU A 242 23.07 26.77 -29.62
N ALA A 243 23.62 26.22 -30.69
CA ALA A 243 25.01 25.77 -30.69
C ALA A 243 25.94 26.98 -30.53
N ARG A 244 26.18 27.43 -29.30
CA ARG A 244 27.09 28.55 -29.01
C ARG A 244 28.50 28.04 -29.13
N SER A 245 29.13 28.33 -30.27
CA SER A 245 30.56 28.17 -30.50
C SER A 245 31.36 28.87 -29.38
N GLY A 246 31.71 28.13 -28.32
CA GLY A 246 32.79 28.49 -27.40
C GLY A 246 32.44 28.99 -25.99
N ARG A 247 31.20 28.87 -25.47
CA ARG A 247 30.94 29.17 -24.04
C ARG A 247 30.15 28.13 -23.24
N GLY A 248 29.40 27.23 -23.89
CA GLY A 248 28.87 26.02 -23.25
C GLY A 248 29.67 24.81 -23.73
N LEU A 249 30.40 24.14 -22.84
CA LEU A 249 31.00 22.84 -23.16
C LEU A 249 29.85 21.83 -23.27
N LEU A 250 29.36 21.58 -24.49
CA LEU A 250 28.41 20.51 -24.75
C LEU A 250 28.99 19.22 -24.18
N THR A 251 28.34 18.68 -23.16
CA THR A 251 28.83 17.50 -22.46
C THR A 251 28.27 16.26 -23.14
N ARG A 252 29.14 15.29 -23.45
CA ARG A 252 28.71 13.98 -23.95
C ARG A 252 28.10 13.20 -22.78
N PHE A 253 26.83 12.87 -22.87
CA PHE A 253 26.06 12.30 -21.77
C PHE A 253 25.26 11.09 -22.26
N PRO A 254 25.32 9.92 -21.60
CA PRO A 254 24.39 8.82 -21.89
C PRO A 254 22.98 9.30 -21.54
N ALA A 255 22.02 9.11 -22.44
CA ALA A 255 20.64 9.49 -22.21
C ALA A 255 20.11 8.81 -20.93
N THR A 256 19.64 9.63 -20.00
CA THR A 256 18.98 9.21 -18.76
C THR A 256 17.57 9.77 -18.69
N ARG A 257 16.82 9.39 -17.65
CA ARG A 257 15.50 9.95 -17.41
C ARG A 257 15.59 11.45 -17.12
N ALA A 258 16.67 11.87 -16.47
CA ALA A 258 16.93 13.29 -16.19
C ALA A 258 16.95 14.13 -17.46
N TYR A 259 17.57 13.64 -18.54
CA TYR A 259 17.58 14.34 -19.84
C TYR A 259 16.16 14.57 -20.39
N PHE A 260 15.30 13.55 -20.36
CA PHE A 260 13.93 13.69 -20.87
C PHE A 260 13.03 14.51 -19.93
N ARG A 261 13.26 14.46 -18.61
CA ARG A 261 12.60 15.37 -17.66
C ARG A 261 13.02 16.83 -17.85
N ALA A 262 14.31 17.07 -18.14
CA ALA A 262 14.83 18.40 -18.45
C ALA A 262 14.11 19.01 -19.66
N LEU A 263 13.91 18.21 -20.73
CA LEU A 263 13.08 18.62 -21.86
C LEU A 263 11.62 18.92 -21.46
N GLY A 264 11.08 18.20 -20.48
CA GLY A 264 9.75 18.45 -19.93
C GLY A 264 9.61 19.76 -19.15
N TYR A 265 10.67 20.21 -18.46
CA TYR A 265 10.65 21.49 -17.71
C TYR A 265 10.63 22.73 -18.60
N THR A 266 11.00 22.57 -19.86
CA THR A 266 11.16 23.68 -20.78
C THR A 266 9.78 24.04 -21.34
N ASN A 267 9.03 24.82 -20.56
CA ASN A 267 7.68 25.25 -20.90
C ASN A 267 7.66 25.80 -22.34
N VAL A 268 6.80 25.21 -23.17
CA VAL A 268 6.75 25.43 -24.60
C VAL A 268 6.09 26.78 -24.87
N VAL A 269 6.88 27.78 -25.27
CA VAL A 269 6.32 28.98 -25.88
C VAL A 269 6.11 28.68 -27.35
N MET A 270 4.85 28.44 -27.71
CA MET A 270 4.40 28.51 -29.10
C MET A 270 3.94 29.92 -29.40
N ASP A 271 4.40 30.48 -30.50
CA ASP A 271 3.76 31.68 -31.06
C ASP A 271 2.39 31.27 -31.63
N THR A 272 1.37 31.35 -30.79
CA THR A 272 0.00 30.92 -31.12
C THR A 272 -0.75 31.93 -31.99
N THR A 273 -0.18 33.11 -32.25
CA THR A 273 -0.83 34.18 -33.01
C THR A 273 -1.16 33.78 -34.45
N ALA A 274 -0.42 32.83 -35.02
CA ALA A 274 -0.61 32.34 -36.37
C ALA A 274 -1.67 31.21 -36.51
N ILE A 275 -2.14 30.60 -35.40
CA ILE A 275 -2.81 29.29 -35.50
C ILE A 275 -3.91 29.02 -34.44
N SER A 276 -4.56 30.06 -33.90
CA SER A 276 -5.66 29.88 -32.95
C SER A 276 -6.74 28.96 -33.55
N GLY A 277 -6.89 27.75 -32.98
CA GLY A 277 -7.90 26.75 -33.36
C GLY A 277 -7.41 25.47 -34.06
N VAL A 278 -6.11 25.28 -34.34
CA VAL A 278 -5.61 24.06 -35.03
C VAL A 278 -4.92 23.06 -34.10
N ILE A 279 -4.12 23.51 -33.14
CA ILE A 279 -3.54 22.68 -32.08
C ILE A 279 -3.80 23.39 -30.75
N ASP A 280 -4.47 22.70 -29.83
CA ASP A 280 -4.61 23.12 -28.45
C ASP A 280 -3.30 22.92 -27.67
N ILE A 281 -2.94 23.85 -26.78
CA ILE A 281 -1.67 23.84 -26.04
C ILE A 281 -1.56 22.54 -25.20
N ASP A 282 -2.65 22.10 -24.58
CA ASP A 282 -2.65 20.86 -23.79
C ASP A 282 -2.41 19.63 -24.67
N SER A 283 -2.97 19.64 -25.89
CA SER A 283 -2.73 18.59 -26.88
C SER A 283 -1.26 18.56 -27.33
N SER A 284 -0.60 19.72 -27.45
CA SER A 284 0.80 19.81 -27.84
C SER A 284 1.75 19.15 -26.83
N GLN A 285 1.52 19.36 -25.53
CA GLN A 285 2.35 18.77 -24.48
C GLN A 285 2.19 17.25 -24.45
N GLN A 286 0.98 16.75 -24.70
CA GLN A 286 0.74 15.31 -24.82
C GLN A 286 1.51 14.68 -25.98
N TYR A 287 1.63 15.35 -27.14
CA TYR A 287 2.40 14.82 -28.27
C TYR A 287 3.90 14.77 -27.95
N ILE A 288 4.46 15.85 -27.39
CA ILE A 288 5.87 15.91 -26.97
C ILE A 288 6.17 14.84 -25.93
N SER A 289 5.28 14.67 -24.94
CA SER A 289 5.38 13.65 -23.91
C SER A 289 5.40 12.23 -24.52
N ARG A 290 4.51 11.92 -25.46
CA ARG A 290 4.51 10.62 -26.16
C ARG A 290 5.79 10.38 -26.97
N ALA A 291 6.30 11.40 -27.63
CA ALA A 291 7.57 11.33 -28.36
C ALA A 291 8.74 11.09 -27.38
N ASN A 292 8.76 11.79 -26.25
CA ASN A 292 9.77 11.60 -25.19
C ASN A 292 9.70 10.20 -24.58
N GLU A 293 8.51 9.65 -24.31
CA GLU A 293 8.35 8.28 -23.79
C GLU A 293 8.88 7.22 -24.77
N PHE A 294 8.65 7.42 -26.08
CA PHE A 294 9.20 6.55 -27.11
C PHE A 294 10.73 6.61 -27.11
N LEU A 295 11.29 7.83 -27.13
CA LEU A 295 12.74 8.04 -27.11
C LEU A 295 13.35 7.52 -25.81
N GLU A 296 12.73 7.71 -24.66
CA GLU A 296 13.20 7.21 -23.36
C GLU A 296 13.43 5.69 -23.41
N ARG A 297 12.47 4.96 -23.98
CA ARG A 297 12.54 3.51 -24.10
C ARG A 297 13.70 3.06 -24.98
N VAL A 298 13.90 3.73 -26.13
CA VAL A 298 14.96 3.37 -27.07
C VAL A 298 16.33 3.86 -26.60
N PHE A 299 16.41 5.07 -26.03
CA PHE A 299 17.66 5.76 -25.75
C PHE A 299 18.28 5.32 -24.45
N ILE A 300 17.51 5.19 -23.38
CA ILE A 300 18.08 4.86 -22.07
C ILE A 300 18.44 3.37 -22.00
N ARG A 301 17.56 2.51 -22.54
CA ARG A 301 17.67 1.06 -22.35
C ARG A 301 17.35 0.30 -23.63
N PRO A 302 18.16 0.46 -24.69
CA PRO A 302 17.98 -0.29 -25.93
C PRO A 302 17.96 -1.81 -25.69
N ALA A 303 18.62 -2.29 -24.63
CA ALA A 303 18.63 -3.70 -24.23
C ALA A 303 17.99 -4.00 -22.86
N GLY A 304 17.11 -3.14 -22.36
CA GLY A 304 16.52 -3.30 -21.02
C GLY A 304 15.14 -3.95 -20.99
N TYR A 305 14.93 -4.83 -20.03
CA TYR A 305 13.60 -5.23 -19.54
C TYR A 305 13.64 -5.28 -18.00
N ARG A 306 12.68 -4.63 -17.31
CA ARG A 306 12.61 -4.52 -15.84
C ARG A 306 13.98 -4.20 -15.20
N ASP A 307 14.56 -3.07 -15.61
CA ASP A 307 15.83 -2.56 -15.06
C ASP A 307 17.06 -3.44 -15.28
N SER A 308 16.99 -4.48 -16.12
CA SER A 308 18.10 -5.39 -16.41
C SER A 308 18.46 -5.45 -17.89
N ASN A 309 19.76 -5.51 -18.21
CA ASN A 309 20.22 -5.80 -19.56
C ASN A 309 19.87 -7.24 -19.96
N VAL A 310 19.11 -7.40 -21.05
CA VAL A 310 18.59 -8.72 -21.43
C VAL A 310 19.69 -9.71 -21.85
N TRP A 311 20.78 -9.20 -22.42
CA TRP A 311 21.82 -9.98 -23.05
C TRP A 311 22.91 -10.44 -22.09
N HIS A 312 23.17 -9.72 -21.00
CA HIS A 312 24.29 -10.04 -20.12
C HIS A 312 24.16 -11.40 -19.41
N GLY A 313 22.93 -11.85 -19.13
CA GLY A 313 22.68 -13.00 -18.26
C GLY A 313 23.26 -14.35 -18.70
N ALA A 314 23.47 -14.57 -19.99
CA ALA A 314 24.07 -15.81 -20.51
C ALA A 314 25.59 -15.69 -20.75
N GLY A 315 26.18 -14.52 -20.49
CA GLY A 315 27.57 -14.20 -20.81
C GLY A 315 27.83 -14.01 -22.32
N GLY A 316 29.09 -13.74 -22.67
CA GLY A 316 29.55 -13.73 -24.07
C GLY A 316 29.10 -12.54 -24.91
N SER A 317 28.65 -11.43 -24.31
CA SER A 317 28.39 -10.20 -25.06
C SER A 317 28.77 -8.96 -24.27
N ASP A 318 29.21 -7.94 -25.00
CA ASP A 318 29.39 -6.60 -24.48
C ASP A 318 28.02 -6.00 -24.11
N PRO A 319 27.94 -5.12 -23.09
CA PRO A 319 26.71 -4.40 -22.78
C PRO A 319 26.38 -3.47 -23.93
N VAL A 320 25.12 -3.46 -24.36
CA VAL A 320 24.59 -2.42 -25.26
C VAL A 320 24.32 -1.17 -24.42
N PRO A 321 25.14 -0.10 -24.55
CA PRO A 321 25.03 1.07 -23.70
C PRO A 321 23.80 1.92 -24.07
N PRO A 322 23.36 2.82 -23.16
CA PRO A 322 22.45 3.90 -23.53
C PRO A 322 23.00 4.73 -24.68
N ILE A 323 22.08 5.31 -25.45
CA ILE A 323 22.38 6.25 -26.53
C ILE A 323 23.01 7.50 -25.93
N ARG A 324 24.01 8.06 -26.61
CA ARG A 324 24.67 9.30 -26.18
C ARG A 324 23.99 10.49 -26.82
N VAL A 325 23.82 11.54 -26.02
CA VAL A 325 23.32 12.86 -26.43
C VAL A 325 24.34 13.92 -26.02
N LYS A 326 24.19 15.13 -26.57
CA LYS A 326 24.94 16.31 -26.15
C LYS A 326 23.98 17.33 -25.56
N VAL A 327 24.32 17.85 -24.39
CA VAL A 327 23.52 18.85 -23.68
C VAL A 327 24.44 19.83 -22.94
N SER A 328 23.97 21.06 -22.76
CA SER A 328 24.62 22.03 -21.89
C SER A 328 24.33 21.67 -20.43
N LYS A 329 25.36 21.77 -19.58
CA LYS A 329 25.25 21.46 -18.15
C LYS A 329 25.34 22.75 -17.32
N PHE A 330 24.34 22.97 -16.47
CA PHE A 330 24.21 24.07 -15.52
C PHE A 330 24.33 23.49 -14.10
N SER A 331 25.53 23.07 -13.73
CA SER A 331 25.75 22.41 -12.43
C SER A 331 25.46 23.36 -11.26
N PHE A 332 24.83 22.83 -10.21
CA PHE A 332 24.83 23.48 -8.91
C PHE A 332 26.17 23.30 -8.20
N SER A 333 26.52 24.24 -7.32
CA SER A 333 27.52 23.99 -6.30
C SER A 333 27.04 22.93 -5.30
N GLU A 334 27.96 22.32 -4.56
CA GLU A 334 27.61 21.36 -3.50
C GLU A 334 26.70 22.00 -2.43
N ALA A 335 26.95 23.28 -2.10
CA ALA A 335 26.15 24.03 -1.15
C ALA A 335 24.72 24.28 -1.67
N GLU A 336 24.56 24.66 -2.94
CA GLU A 336 23.23 24.82 -3.55
C GLU A 336 22.48 23.50 -3.64
N THR A 337 23.17 22.40 -4.01
CA THR A 337 22.56 21.07 -4.07
C THR A 337 22.01 20.65 -2.71
N TYR A 338 22.80 20.87 -1.65
CA TYR A 338 22.37 20.60 -0.28
C TYR A 338 21.15 21.45 0.11
N LEU A 339 21.17 22.75 -0.19
CA LEU A 339 20.07 23.65 0.11
C LEU A 339 18.80 23.30 -0.68
N ASN A 340 18.89 22.95 -1.96
CA ASN A 340 17.74 22.55 -2.77
C ASN A 340 17.08 21.27 -2.21
N GLN A 341 17.87 20.28 -1.82
CA GLN A 341 17.36 19.08 -1.16
C GLN A 341 16.76 19.38 0.22
N SER A 342 17.38 20.28 0.97
CA SER A 342 16.85 20.75 2.26
C SER A 342 15.51 21.46 2.09
N ASN A 343 15.38 22.32 1.08
CA ASN A 343 14.15 23.03 0.76
C ASN A 343 13.00 22.08 0.40
N GLU A 344 13.27 21.04 -0.39
CA GLU A 344 12.25 20.03 -0.71
C GLU A 344 11.76 19.28 0.54
N ARG A 345 12.68 18.94 1.45
CA ARG A 345 12.31 18.30 2.72
C ARG A 345 11.50 19.22 3.62
N LEU A 346 11.97 20.45 3.83
CA LEU A 346 11.26 21.46 4.63
C LEU A 346 9.87 21.74 4.07
N LEU A 347 9.74 21.91 2.74
CA LEU A 347 8.44 22.07 2.09
C LEU A 347 7.50 20.91 2.42
N THR A 348 7.98 19.67 2.26
CA THR A 348 7.18 18.47 2.51
C THR A 348 6.76 18.37 3.98
N GLU A 349 7.69 18.68 4.90
CA GLU A 349 7.44 18.65 6.34
C GLU A 349 6.40 19.71 6.75
N VAL A 350 6.54 20.94 6.29
CA VAL A 350 5.56 22.02 6.55
C VAL A 350 4.19 21.67 5.97
N GLN A 351 4.14 21.17 4.73
CA GLN A 351 2.88 20.75 4.11
C GLN A 351 2.21 19.64 4.92
N SER A 352 2.96 18.64 5.38
CA SER A 352 2.44 17.57 6.25
C SER A 352 1.85 18.13 7.54
N LEU A 353 2.56 19.04 8.23
CA LEU A 353 2.08 19.66 9.47
C LEU A 353 0.76 20.41 9.26
N ILE A 354 0.64 21.13 8.14
CA ILE A 354 -0.56 21.87 7.78
C ILE A 354 -1.70 20.90 7.43
N ASP A 355 -1.43 19.87 6.64
CA ASP A 355 -2.42 18.88 6.22
C ASP A 355 -2.94 18.06 7.42
N ASP A 356 -2.07 17.63 8.34
CA ASP A 356 -2.44 16.95 9.58
C ASP A 356 -3.37 17.82 10.46
N PHE A 357 -3.13 19.13 10.49
CA PHE A 357 -4.01 20.07 11.18
C PHE A 357 -5.40 20.16 10.53
N PHE A 358 -5.48 20.20 9.19
CA PHE A 358 -6.75 20.26 8.45
C PHE A 358 -7.51 18.93 8.47
N ASP A 359 -6.81 17.80 8.47
CA ASP A 359 -7.40 16.46 8.49
C ASP A 359 -7.90 16.05 9.89
N ASN A 360 -7.53 16.79 10.94
CA ASN A 360 -8.03 16.59 12.30
C ASN A 360 -9.51 17.03 12.43
N PRO A 361 -10.46 16.12 12.72
CA PRO A 361 -11.87 16.47 12.84
C PRO A 361 -12.17 17.51 13.93
N ASN A 362 -11.36 17.56 14.99
CA ASN A 362 -11.51 18.53 16.07
C ASN A 362 -11.15 19.95 15.62
N THR A 363 -10.28 20.09 14.62
CA THR A 363 -9.99 21.39 14.00
C THR A 363 -11.25 21.92 13.29
N GLU A 364 -11.89 21.07 12.48
CA GLU A 364 -13.09 21.40 11.72
C GLU A 364 -14.28 21.76 12.61
N MET A 365 -14.41 21.11 13.76
CA MET A 365 -15.42 21.46 14.75
C MET A 365 -15.02 22.70 15.57
N GLY A 366 -13.78 22.71 16.05
CA GLY A 366 -13.23 23.72 16.95
C GLY A 366 -13.16 25.12 16.35
N ARG A 367 -13.00 25.24 15.03
CA ARG A 367 -12.99 26.55 14.34
C ARG A 367 -14.31 27.34 14.48
N PHE A 368 -15.43 26.68 14.80
CA PHE A 368 -16.70 27.36 15.01
C PHE A 368 -16.94 27.77 16.46
N THR A 369 -16.16 27.22 17.39
CA THR A 369 -16.38 27.33 18.84
C THR A 369 -15.22 27.99 19.57
N ASN A 370 -14.02 28.03 19.00
CA ASN A 370 -12.85 28.76 19.48
C ASN A 370 -12.34 29.77 18.44
N GLU A 371 -12.23 31.04 18.85
CA GLU A 371 -11.82 32.14 17.97
C GLU A 371 -10.36 31.99 17.48
N ASP A 372 -9.44 31.58 18.35
CA ASP A 372 -8.03 31.39 17.99
C ASP A 372 -7.87 30.27 16.96
N LEU A 373 -8.59 29.15 17.11
CA LEU A 373 -8.64 28.08 16.10
C LEU A 373 -9.18 28.60 14.77
N SER A 374 -10.26 29.38 14.78
CA SER A 374 -10.81 29.99 13.56
C SER A 374 -9.79 30.90 12.86
N ARG A 375 -9.09 31.74 13.63
CA ARG A 375 -8.03 32.62 13.11
C ARG A 375 -6.90 31.81 12.50
N TYR A 376 -6.36 30.82 13.23
CA TYR A 376 -5.20 30.06 12.77
C TYR A 376 -5.53 29.09 11.64
N TYR A 377 -6.77 28.60 11.55
CA TYR A 377 -7.25 27.87 10.39
C TYR A 377 -7.06 28.68 9.10
N GLU A 378 -7.45 29.96 9.11
CA GLU A 378 -7.28 30.83 7.95
C GLU A 378 -5.80 31.16 7.69
N VAL A 379 -4.99 31.38 8.74
CA VAL A 379 -3.53 31.59 8.60
C VAL A 379 -2.86 30.39 7.91
N LEU A 380 -3.15 29.17 8.38
CA LEU A 380 -2.58 27.94 7.81
C LEU A 380 -3.11 27.68 6.39
N SER A 381 -4.35 28.11 6.07
CA SER A 381 -4.88 28.04 4.70
C SER A 381 -4.08 28.93 3.75
N ILE A 382 -3.75 30.16 4.18
CA ILE A 382 -2.89 31.06 3.41
C ILE A 382 -1.51 30.43 3.18
N TYR A 383 -0.90 29.85 4.21
CA TYR A 383 0.36 29.13 4.05
C TYR A 383 0.25 27.97 3.07
N ARG A 384 -0.79 27.12 3.18
CA ARG A 384 -1.03 26.00 2.26
C ARG A 384 -1.07 26.47 0.82
N ASP A 385 -1.82 27.54 0.55
CA ASP A 385 -1.96 28.10 -0.80
C ASP A 385 -0.62 28.64 -1.33
N ARG A 386 0.15 29.35 -0.50
CA ARG A 386 1.46 29.92 -0.92
C ARG A 386 2.51 28.84 -1.11
N LEU A 387 2.58 27.84 -0.23
CA LEU A 387 3.50 26.71 -0.38
C LEU A 387 3.18 25.90 -1.65
N ASN A 388 1.90 25.72 -1.98
CA ASN A 388 1.49 25.08 -3.23
C ASN A 388 1.93 25.86 -4.48
N GLN A 389 2.00 27.19 -4.41
CA GLN A 389 2.50 28.02 -5.51
C GLN A 389 4.02 27.92 -5.66
N ILE A 390 4.78 27.79 -4.56
CA ILE A 390 6.26 27.69 -4.60
C ILE A 390 6.72 26.24 -4.87
N ALA A 391 5.92 25.24 -4.52
CA ALA A 391 6.29 23.82 -4.62
C ALA A 391 6.86 23.38 -5.97
N PRO A 392 6.31 23.77 -7.14
CA PRO A 392 6.89 23.42 -8.44
C PRO A 392 8.32 23.93 -8.62
N VAL A 393 8.63 25.13 -8.12
CA VAL A 393 9.96 25.74 -8.20
C VAL A 393 10.96 24.97 -7.33
N ILE A 394 10.58 24.64 -6.10
CA ILE A 394 11.44 23.87 -5.18
C ILE A 394 11.73 22.48 -5.75
N ARG A 395 10.70 21.77 -6.22
CA ARG A 395 10.85 20.43 -6.82
C ARG A 395 11.71 20.47 -8.08
N PHE A 396 11.57 21.51 -8.90
CA PHE A 396 12.45 21.72 -10.06
C PHE A 396 13.91 21.84 -9.64
N LEU A 397 14.22 22.72 -8.68
CA LEU A 397 15.60 22.96 -8.23
C LEU A 397 16.22 21.75 -7.50
N ALA A 398 15.41 20.88 -6.92
CA ALA A 398 15.85 19.65 -6.27
C ALA A 398 16.03 18.46 -7.24
N ASP A 399 15.42 18.49 -8.43
CA ASP A 399 15.56 17.42 -9.43
C ASP A 399 16.91 17.49 -10.14
N GLU A 400 17.63 16.37 -10.22
CA GLU A 400 18.86 16.19 -11.01
C GLU A 400 18.73 16.65 -12.48
N ALA A 401 17.52 16.67 -13.02
CA ALA A 401 17.23 17.12 -14.38
C ALA A 401 17.40 18.64 -14.56
N SER A 402 17.32 19.42 -13.48
CA SER A 402 17.55 20.88 -13.56
C SER A 402 18.98 21.22 -13.98
N GLU A 403 19.96 20.37 -13.70
CA GLU A 403 21.35 20.55 -14.15
C GLU A 403 21.51 20.60 -15.69
N TYR A 404 20.48 20.28 -16.46
CA TYR A 404 20.51 20.31 -17.93
C TYR A 404 19.71 21.47 -18.54
N VAL A 405 19.25 22.41 -17.72
CA VAL A 405 18.54 23.62 -18.14
C VAL A 405 19.06 24.86 -17.43
N ASP A 406 18.98 26.00 -18.09
CA ASP A 406 19.31 27.31 -17.54
C ASP A 406 18.29 27.67 -16.47
N HIS A 407 18.73 27.61 -15.21
CA HIS A 407 17.88 27.85 -14.05
C HIS A 407 17.26 29.25 -14.07
N ASP A 408 18.03 30.28 -14.43
CA ASP A 408 17.56 31.67 -14.42
C ASP A 408 16.46 31.87 -15.47
N ALA A 409 16.61 31.27 -16.65
CA ALA A 409 15.60 31.32 -17.69
C ALA A 409 14.29 30.62 -17.29
N ILE A 410 14.38 29.45 -16.65
CA ILE A 410 13.21 28.71 -16.17
C ILE A 410 12.51 29.47 -15.03
N LEU A 411 13.26 29.94 -14.05
CA LEU A 411 12.73 30.65 -12.89
C LEU A 411 12.11 32.01 -13.26
N ALA A 412 12.71 32.74 -14.21
CA ALA A 412 12.16 34.00 -14.70
C ALA A 412 10.84 33.79 -15.46
N HIS A 413 10.71 32.69 -16.21
CA HIS A 413 9.47 32.37 -16.92
C HIS A 413 8.37 31.89 -15.97
N ASN A 414 8.73 31.14 -14.94
CA ASN A 414 7.81 30.60 -13.93
C ASN A 414 7.77 31.48 -12.67
N ALA A 415 8.01 32.79 -12.81
CA ALA A 415 8.07 33.69 -11.67
C ALA A 415 6.74 33.64 -10.90
N VAL A 416 6.83 33.29 -9.62
CA VAL A 416 5.68 33.19 -8.72
C VAL A 416 5.61 34.45 -7.87
N ASP A 417 4.47 35.14 -7.91
CA ASP A 417 4.22 36.30 -7.06
C ASP A 417 3.63 35.85 -5.71
N ILE A 418 4.48 35.80 -4.68
CA ILE A 418 4.09 35.39 -3.34
C ILE A 418 3.76 36.62 -2.51
N HIS A 419 2.49 36.79 -2.19
CA HIS A 419 2.01 37.87 -1.33
C HIS A 419 1.27 37.36 -0.10
N TYR A 420 1.74 37.77 1.08
CA TYR A 420 1.07 37.53 2.36
C TYR A 420 0.25 38.76 2.76
N PRO A 421 -1.01 38.58 3.20
CA PRO A 421 -1.85 39.70 3.62
C PRO A 421 -1.45 40.20 5.02
N ASP A 422 -1.52 41.52 5.24
CA ASP A 422 -1.28 42.13 6.56
C ASP A 422 -2.37 41.76 7.60
N THR A 423 -3.57 41.44 7.11
CA THR A 423 -4.73 41.10 7.92
C THR A 423 -5.41 39.84 7.39
N VAL A 424 -5.71 38.93 8.30
CA VAL A 424 -6.40 37.67 8.04
C VAL A 424 -7.87 37.84 8.41
N ARG A 425 -8.77 37.47 7.50
CA ARG A 425 -10.23 37.59 7.68
C ARG A 425 -10.81 36.21 7.93
N TYR A 426 -11.47 36.02 9.06
CA TYR A 426 -12.05 34.73 9.46
C TYR A 426 -13.48 34.92 9.97
N ALA A 427 -14.23 33.81 10.04
CA ALA A 427 -15.61 33.81 10.50
C ALA A 427 -15.72 33.07 11.84
N PHE A 428 -16.31 33.72 12.84
CA PHE A 428 -16.53 33.15 14.15
C PHE A 428 -17.93 33.51 14.64
N GLN A 429 -18.73 32.53 15.06
CA GLN A 429 -20.12 32.74 15.54
C GLN A 429 -20.99 33.62 14.60
N ASN A 430 -20.85 33.44 13.28
CA ASN A 430 -21.50 34.24 12.22
C ASN A 430 -21.06 35.71 12.11
N GLU A 431 -20.02 36.12 12.84
CA GLU A 431 -19.37 37.41 12.68
C GLU A 431 -18.12 37.29 11.81
N LYS A 432 -17.89 38.29 10.95
CA LYS A 432 -16.66 38.39 10.16
C LYS A 432 -15.65 39.21 10.95
N LEU A 433 -14.62 38.55 11.43
CA LEU A 433 -13.54 39.17 12.20
C LEU A 433 -12.31 39.36 11.32
N SER A 434 -11.39 40.21 11.78
CA SER A 434 -10.11 40.41 11.14
C SER A 434 -9.03 40.55 12.19
N SER A 435 -7.92 39.82 12.04
CA SER A 435 -6.77 39.92 12.93
C SER A 435 -5.49 40.12 12.14
N ARG A 436 -4.50 40.74 12.76
CA ARG A 436 -3.16 40.88 12.16
C ARG A 436 -2.36 39.62 12.46
N HIS A 437 -1.75 39.04 11.44
CA HIS A 437 -0.77 37.97 11.57
C HIS A 437 0.56 38.44 10.98
N ARG A 438 1.67 38.17 11.66
CA ARG A 438 3.00 38.57 11.18
C ARG A 438 3.58 37.44 10.34
N PHE A 439 3.16 37.36 9.08
CA PHE A 439 3.76 36.43 8.13
C PHE A 439 5.25 36.73 7.92
N PRO A 440 6.06 35.71 7.60
CA PRO A 440 7.44 35.91 7.18
C PRO A 440 7.47 36.71 5.86
N PRO A 441 8.56 37.46 5.61
CA PRO A 441 8.71 38.19 4.36
C PRO A 441 8.67 37.22 3.18
N ALA A 442 7.99 37.63 2.11
CA ALA A 442 8.00 36.88 0.86
C ALA A 442 9.41 36.81 0.27
N PRO A 443 9.78 35.69 -0.39
CA PRO A 443 11.09 35.56 -0.99
C PRO A 443 11.29 36.59 -2.10
N THR A 444 12.37 37.36 -2.05
CA THR A 444 12.70 38.38 -3.08
C THR A 444 13.32 37.77 -4.33
N ALA A 445 13.79 36.52 -4.24
CA ALA A 445 14.37 35.73 -5.33
C ALA A 445 14.20 34.23 -5.05
N PHE A 446 14.18 33.42 -6.10
CA PHE A 446 14.00 31.97 -6.03
C PHE A 446 15.34 31.19 -6.06
N ASN A 447 16.39 31.74 -5.45
CA ASN A 447 17.65 31.00 -5.27
C ASN A 447 17.57 30.09 -4.03
N ALA A 448 18.47 29.10 -3.97
CA ALA A 448 18.45 28.06 -2.93
C ALA A 448 18.48 28.62 -1.50
N GLY A 449 19.30 29.65 -1.25
CA GLY A 449 19.46 30.26 0.08
C GLY A 449 18.22 31.05 0.52
N THR A 450 17.72 31.94 -0.33
CA THR A 450 16.52 32.74 -0.02
C THR A 450 15.28 31.86 0.19
N LEU A 451 15.14 30.79 -0.59
CA LEU A 451 14.07 29.81 -0.39
C LEU A 451 14.20 29.07 0.93
N ASN A 452 15.43 28.71 1.33
CA ASN A 452 15.67 28.03 2.60
C ASN A 452 15.32 28.91 3.80
N GLU A 453 15.76 30.17 3.79
CA GLU A 453 15.44 31.15 4.84
C GLU A 453 13.92 31.37 4.95
N HIS A 454 13.24 31.50 3.81
CA HIS A 454 11.78 31.65 3.78
C HIS A 454 11.06 30.42 4.34
N LEU A 455 11.39 29.22 3.85
CA LEU A 455 10.75 27.97 4.31
C LEU A 455 11.02 27.69 5.78
N THR A 456 12.23 27.96 6.27
CA THR A 456 12.55 27.82 7.70
C THR A 456 11.69 28.77 8.54
N SER A 457 11.54 30.02 8.11
CA SER A 457 10.70 30.99 8.82
C SER A 457 9.21 30.60 8.81
N VAL A 458 8.73 30.02 7.69
CA VAL A 458 7.36 29.47 7.61
C VAL A 458 7.21 28.27 8.53
N PHE A 459 8.17 27.34 8.53
CA PHE A 459 8.17 26.16 9.40
C PHE A 459 8.11 26.53 10.87
N ASP A 460 8.93 27.50 11.30
CA ASP A 460 8.96 27.97 12.68
C ASP A 460 7.62 28.57 13.12
N ASP A 461 6.98 29.39 12.26
CA ASP A 461 5.68 29.99 12.55
C ASP A 461 4.55 28.95 12.55
N VAL A 462 4.52 28.04 11.57
CA VAL A 462 3.54 26.94 11.50
C VAL A 462 3.65 26.04 12.74
N SER A 463 4.87 25.65 13.11
CA SER A 463 5.12 24.82 14.30
C SER A 463 4.65 25.53 15.57
N ALA A 464 4.96 26.83 15.72
CA ALA A 464 4.52 27.62 16.87
C ALA A 464 2.99 27.77 16.95
N ILE A 465 2.31 27.86 15.80
CA ILE A 465 0.84 27.87 15.72
C ILE A 465 0.28 26.52 16.18
N ILE A 466 0.78 25.41 15.64
CA ILE A 466 0.31 24.06 15.96
C ILE A 466 0.51 23.76 17.44
N SER A 467 1.70 24.00 18.00
CA SER A 467 1.97 23.77 19.43
C SER A 467 1.09 24.61 20.36
N ARG A 468 0.62 25.79 19.90
CA ARG A 468 -0.33 26.58 20.68
C ARG A 468 -1.74 25.97 20.67
N MET A 469 -2.12 25.31 19.58
CA MET A 469 -3.45 24.74 19.39
C MET A 469 -3.59 23.33 19.96
N GLU A 470 -2.50 22.58 20.17
CA GLU A 470 -2.50 21.22 20.72
C GLU A 470 -3.40 21.08 21.95
N GLY A 471 -3.20 21.89 22.98
CA GLY A 471 -4.02 21.80 24.20
C GLY A 471 -5.52 22.08 23.96
N THR A 472 -5.86 22.94 23.00
CA THR A 472 -7.26 23.18 22.64
C THR A 472 -7.85 21.98 21.89
N LEU A 473 -7.10 21.40 20.96
CA LEU A 473 -7.53 20.24 20.17
C LEU A 473 -7.68 18.98 21.06
N ASP A 474 -6.78 18.78 22.01
CA ASP A 474 -6.85 17.70 23.01
C ASP A 474 -8.12 17.81 23.86
N ASP A 475 -8.46 19.03 24.31
CA ASP A 475 -9.69 19.28 25.06
C ASP A 475 -10.95 18.96 24.23
N TYR A 476 -10.96 19.29 22.92
CA TYR A 476 -12.07 18.92 22.03
C TYR A 476 -12.19 17.41 21.83
N GLN A 477 -11.07 16.72 21.65
CA GLN A 477 -11.05 15.26 21.52
C GLN A 477 -11.62 14.60 22.78
N ALA A 478 -11.13 15.01 23.95
CA ALA A 478 -11.61 14.51 25.24
C ALA A 478 -13.12 14.74 25.43
N GLN A 479 -13.63 15.92 25.05
CA GLN A 479 -15.06 16.23 25.12
C GLN A 479 -15.91 15.39 24.15
N SER A 480 -15.41 15.17 22.93
CA SER A 480 -16.10 14.36 21.91
C SER A 480 -16.26 12.91 22.36
N ASP A 481 -15.16 12.29 22.78
CA ASP A 481 -15.13 10.91 23.27
C ASP A 481 -16.02 10.76 24.51
N LEU A 482 -15.96 11.73 25.42
CA LEU A 482 -16.77 11.72 26.62
C LEU A 482 -18.27 11.79 26.29
N LYS A 483 -18.68 12.63 25.35
CA LYS A 483 -20.09 12.79 24.95
C LYS A 483 -20.71 11.50 24.43
N GLU A 484 -19.99 10.74 23.60
CA GLU A 484 -20.46 9.45 23.09
C GLU A 484 -20.63 8.44 24.23
N LYS A 485 -19.62 8.31 25.08
CA LYS A 485 -19.65 7.40 26.23
C LYS A 485 -20.73 7.79 27.25
N GLU A 486 -20.98 9.07 27.47
CA GLU A 486 -22.02 9.54 28.38
C GLU A 486 -23.42 9.30 27.86
N ARG A 487 -23.65 9.42 26.55
CA ARG A 487 -24.94 9.04 25.96
C ARG A 487 -25.25 7.57 26.25
N LYS A 488 -24.25 6.69 26.10
CA LYS A 488 -24.40 5.26 26.43
C LYS A 488 -24.61 5.04 27.92
N LEU A 489 -23.87 5.74 28.79
CA LEU A 489 -24.04 5.66 30.24
C LEU A 489 -25.45 6.09 30.68
N VAL A 490 -25.96 7.21 30.16
CA VAL A 490 -27.33 7.69 30.43
C VAL A 490 -28.37 6.67 29.94
N SER A 491 -28.19 6.11 28.75
CA SER A 491 -29.07 5.06 28.23
C SER A 491 -29.09 3.81 29.13
N LEU A 492 -27.95 3.40 29.67
CA LEU A 492 -27.86 2.27 30.60
C LEU A 492 -28.53 2.58 31.94
N ARG A 493 -28.26 3.76 32.50
CA ARG A 493 -28.89 4.27 33.73
C ARG A 493 -30.41 4.22 33.62
N ASP A 494 -30.94 4.82 32.56
CA ASP A 494 -32.37 4.90 32.33
C ASP A 494 -32.98 3.52 32.11
N SER A 495 -32.26 2.61 31.44
CA SER A 495 -32.69 1.22 31.26
C SER A 495 -32.79 0.46 32.59
N VAL A 496 -31.81 0.62 33.49
CA VAL A 496 -31.84 0.00 34.82
C VAL A 496 -33.02 0.53 35.61
N ILE A 497 -33.16 1.87 35.71
CA ILE A 497 -34.25 2.52 36.44
C ILE A 497 -35.62 2.08 35.89
N GLN A 498 -35.78 2.10 34.57
CA GLN A 498 -37.04 1.71 33.92
C GLN A 498 -37.41 0.26 34.22
N ARG A 499 -36.45 -0.67 34.16
CA ARG A 499 -36.69 -2.09 34.44
C ARG A 499 -37.17 -2.33 35.87
N PHE A 500 -36.56 -1.66 36.85
CA PHE A 500 -36.96 -1.82 38.26
C PHE A 500 -38.24 -1.06 38.64
N ASN A 501 -38.65 -0.04 37.87
CA ASN A 501 -39.84 0.77 38.15
C ASN A 501 -41.12 0.35 37.42
N ASN A 502 -41.05 -0.27 36.24
CA ASN A 502 -42.24 -0.61 35.44
C ASN A 502 -42.88 -1.96 35.81
N ALA A 503 -43.48 -2.03 37.00
CA ALA A 503 -44.14 -3.23 37.54
C ALA A 503 -45.38 -3.72 36.77
N THR A 504 -46.01 -2.86 35.96
CA THR A 504 -47.37 -3.08 35.43
C THR A 504 -47.44 -3.60 34.00
N GLN A 505 -46.31 -3.75 33.29
CA GLN A 505 -46.32 -4.07 31.86
C GLN A 505 -45.50 -5.30 31.45
N ARG A 506 -44.79 -5.96 32.38
CA ARG A 506 -43.91 -7.07 32.03
C ARG A 506 -44.16 -8.31 32.88
N GLY A 507 -44.31 -9.45 32.22
CA GLY A 507 -44.56 -10.74 32.87
C GLY A 507 -43.37 -11.29 33.67
N ASP A 508 -42.19 -10.69 33.54
CA ASP A 508 -40.95 -11.06 34.25
C ASP A 508 -40.76 -10.28 35.57
N TYR A 509 -41.57 -9.27 35.85
CA TYR A 509 -41.47 -8.48 37.08
C TYR A 509 -42.13 -9.18 38.28
N ASN A 510 -41.35 -9.40 39.34
CA ASN A 510 -41.76 -10.20 40.51
C ASN A 510 -41.50 -9.48 41.85
N GLN A 511 -41.75 -10.17 42.97
CA GLN A 511 -41.58 -9.62 44.32
C GLN A 511 -40.12 -9.23 44.63
N LEU A 512 -39.14 -10.01 44.16
CA LEU A 512 -37.72 -9.72 44.36
C LEU A 512 -37.33 -8.39 43.71
N HIS A 513 -37.87 -8.08 42.53
CA HIS A 513 -37.66 -6.79 41.87
C HIS A 513 -38.21 -5.62 42.69
N ARG A 514 -39.43 -5.74 43.23
CA ARG A 514 -40.05 -4.71 44.08
C ARG A 514 -39.18 -4.39 45.29
N GLU A 515 -38.59 -5.41 45.89
CA GLU A 515 -37.79 -5.27 47.09
C GLU A 515 -36.40 -4.65 46.81
N MET A 516 -35.82 -4.91 45.66
CA MET A 516 -34.53 -4.33 45.25
C MET A 516 -34.63 -2.93 44.66
N ARG A 517 -35.80 -2.54 44.13
CA ARG A 517 -36.04 -1.27 43.42
C ARG A 517 -35.42 -0.06 44.11
N ASP A 518 -35.79 0.20 45.36
CA ASP A 518 -35.39 1.41 46.06
C ASP A 518 -33.88 1.42 46.40
N SER A 519 -33.27 0.25 46.59
CA SER A 519 -31.81 0.15 46.80
C SER A 519 -31.05 0.35 45.50
N VAL A 520 -31.49 -0.26 44.40
CA VAL A 520 -30.88 -0.12 43.07
C VAL A 520 -31.00 1.34 42.61
N GLN A 521 -32.19 1.93 42.69
CA GLN A 521 -32.40 3.31 42.26
C GLN A 521 -31.51 4.28 43.05
N ARG A 522 -31.46 4.17 44.39
CA ARG A 522 -30.57 5.02 45.20
C ARG A 522 -29.10 4.88 44.83
N PHE A 523 -28.64 3.65 44.57
CA PHE A 523 -27.25 3.40 44.16
C PHE A 523 -26.93 4.02 42.80
N ILE A 524 -27.80 3.80 41.81
CA ILE A 524 -27.64 4.36 40.45
C ILE A 524 -27.63 5.89 40.50
N ASP A 525 -28.58 6.50 41.22
CA ASP A 525 -28.66 7.97 41.34
C ASP A 525 -27.43 8.56 42.04
N THR A 526 -26.94 7.91 43.11
CA THR A 526 -25.78 8.38 43.88
C THR A 526 -24.50 8.27 43.06
N SER A 527 -24.23 7.08 42.47
CA SER A 527 -23.03 6.85 41.64
C SER A 527 -23.01 7.76 40.41
N PHE A 528 -24.17 7.99 39.77
CA PHE A 528 -24.25 8.90 38.63
C PHE A 528 -23.96 10.35 39.03
N LYS A 529 -24.45 10.78 40.19
CA LYS A 529 -24.21 12.12 40.73
C LYS A 529 -22.75 12.35 41.09
N GLU A 530 -22.10 11.35 41.71
CA GLU A 530 -20.67 11.39 42.02
C GLU A 530 -19.83 11.47 40.73
N TYR A 531 -20.17 10.66 39.72
CA TYR A 531 -19.54 10.73 38.40
C TYR A 531 -19.70 12.10 37.73
N ALA A 532 -20.91 12.68 37.77
CA ALA A 532 -21.19 13.97 37.13
C ALA A 532 -20.42 15.15 37.77
N ALA A 533 -19.92 14.99 39.00
CA ALA A 533 -19.15 16.00 39.72
C ALA A 533 -17.64 16.00 39.39
N LEU A 534 -17.15 14.99 38.67
CA LEU A 534 -15.75 14.85 38.27
C LEU A 534 -15.40 15.82 37.11
N ASP A 535 -14.12 16.15 36.95
CA ASP A 535 -13.62 16.89 35.77
C ASP A 535 -13.65 16.03 34.50
N ILE A 536 -13.43 16.65 33.32
CA ILE A 536 -13.52 15.97 32.02
C ILE A 536 -12.58 14.76 31.94
N TYR A 537 -11.34 14.89 32.40
CA TYR A 537 -10.33 13.82 32.32
C TYR A 537 -10.66 12.68 33.27
N GLN A 538 -11.08 13.00 34.49
CA GLN A 538 -11.54 12.02 35.48
C GLN A 538 -12.80 11.29 35.00
N ARG A 539 -13.75 11.99 34.37
CA ARG A 539 -14.95 11.38 33.78
C ARG A 539 -14.60 10.43 32.64
N LEU A 540 -13.64 10.79 31.79
CA LEU A 540 -13.21 9.93 30.69
C LEU A 540 -12.60 8.61 31.18
N LEU A 541 -11.87 8.64 32.31
CA LEU A 541 -11.32 7.44 32.96
C LEU A 541 -12.39 6.60 33.68
N ALA A 542 -13.39 7.25 34.29
CA ALA A 542 -14.40 6.58 35.11
C ALA A 542 -15.62 6.06 34.32
N VAL A 543 -15.91 6.60 33.12
CA VAL A 543 -17.15 6.30 32.41
C VAL A 543 -17.28 4.82 32.01
N ASP A 544 -16.18 4.17 31.62
CA ASP A 544 -16.21 2.78 31.15
C ASP A 544 -16.48 1.79 32.30
N SER A 545 -15.87 2.02 33.47
CA SER A 545 -16.13 1.20 34.66
C SER A 545 -17.58 1.37 35.15
N LEU A 546 -18.11 2.59 35.09
CA LEU A 546 -19.50 2.85 35.47
C LEU A 546 -20.50 2.27 34.46
N GLN A 547 -20.22 2.33 33.17
CA GLN A 547 -21.02 1.64 32.14
C GLN A 547 -21.05 0.13 32.38
N HIS A 548 -19.90 -0.48 32.67
CA HIS A 548 -19.81 -1.90 32.99
C HIS A 548 -20.66 -2.23 34.21
N CYS A 549 -20.49 -1.47 35.29
CA CYS A 549 -21.29 -1.60 36.50
C CYS A 549 -22.80 -1.54 36.21
N TYR A 550 -23.29 -0.54 35.47
CA TYR A 550 -24.72 -0.44 35.15
C TYR A 550 -25.22 -1.59 34.29
N SER A 551 -24.37 -2.16 33.43
CA SER A 551 -24.70 -3.37 32.69
C SER A 551 -24.85 -4.60 33.60
N GLU A 552 -24.06 -4.71 34.68
CA GLU A 552 -24.23 -5.78 35.67
C GLU A 552 -25.56 -5.64 36.44
N TYR A 553 -26.03 -4.41 36.70
CA TYR A 553 -27.35 -4.20 37.30
C TYR A 553 -28.51 -4.59 36.36
N LEU A 554 -28.31 -4.50 35.03
CA LEU A 554 -29.24 -5.12 34.08
C LEU A 554 -29.18 -6.65 34.16
N GLY A 555 -27.98 -7.22 34.33
CA GLY A 555 -27.79 -8.64 34.59
C GLY A 555 -28.49 -9.11 35.88
N LEU A 556 -28.39 -8.35 36.96
CA LEU A 556 -29.12 -8.58 38.21
C LEU A 556 -30.61 -8.69 37.95
N TYR A 557 -31.21 -7.78 37.18
CA TYR A 557 -32.64 -7.86 36.85
C TYR A 557 -33.01 -9.24 36.28
N HIS A 558 -32.25 -9.73 35.30
CA HIS A 558 -32.47 -11.04 34.72
C HIS A 558 -32.24 -12.18 35.73
N ALA A 559 -31.23 -12.08 36.59
CA ALA A 559 -31.00 -13.05 37.66
C ALA A 559 -32.18 -13.12 38.64
N LEU A 560 -32.83 -12.00 38.95
CA LEU A 560 -34.02 -11.98 39.81
C LEU A 560 -35.24 -12.65 39.17
N VAL A 561 -35.34 -12.67 37.84
CA VAL A 561 -36.35 -13.47 37.12
C VAL A 561 -36.08 -14.96 37.32
N ASP A 562 -34.83 -15.38 37.11
CA ASP A 562 -34.43 -16.78 37.26
C ASP A 562 -34.61 -17.27 38.70
N TYR A 563 -34.15 -16.49 39.69
CA TYR A 563 -34.31 -16.83 41.10
C TYR A 563 -35.78 -16.99 41.51
N ASN A 564 -36.67 -16.14 41.02
CA ASN A 564 -38.11 -16.30 41.28
C ASN A 564 -38.65 -17.60 40.66
N SER A 565 -38.30 -17.90 39.42
CA SER A 565 -38.70 -19.17 38.78
C SER A 565 -38.17 -20.38 39.56
N ARG A 566 -36.94 -20.31 40.08
CA ARG A 566 -36.34 -21.38 40.88
C ARG A 566 -36.99 -21.54 42.25
N LEU A 567 -37.40 -20.44 42.88
CA LEU A 567 -38.19 -20.46 44.11
C LEU A 567 -39.54 -21.16 43.88
N GLU A 568 -40.24 -20.82 42.80
CA GLU A 568 -41.51 -21.47 42.44
C GLU A 568 -41.32 -22.96 42.13
N GLN A 569 -40.25 -23.34 41.44
CA GLN A 569 -39.92 -24.75 41.20
C GLN A 569 -39.59 -25.50 42.50
N LEU A 570 -38.85 -24.90 43.43
CA LEU A 570 -38.57 -25.48 44.73
C LEU A 570 -39.86 -25.70 45.53
N ASP A 571 -40.75 -24.71 45.55
CA ASP A 571 -42.06 -24.82 46.22
C ASP A 571 -42.88 -26.00 45.68
N GLN A 572 -42.92 -26.14 44.34
CA GLN A 572 -43.56 -27.28 43.69
C GLN A 572 -42.90 -28.63 44.03
N GLN A 573 -41.57 -28.69 44.08
CA GLN A 573 -40.85 -29.92 44.41
C GLN A 573 -41.07 -30.35 45.87
N TYR A 574 -41.20 -29.38 46.77
CA TYR A 574 -41.46 -29.59 48.19
C TYR A 574 -42.94 -29.79 48.50
N THR A 575 -43.85 -29.56 47.55
CA THR A 575 -45.27 -29.81 47.69
C THR A 575 -45.65 -31.14 47.02
N ARG A 576 -46.39 -32.00 47.72
CA ARG A 576 -46.97 -33.21 47.13
C ARG A 576 -48.47 -33.25 47.35
N SER A 577 -49.20 -33.78 46.37
CA SER A 577 -50.63 -34.01 46.51
C SER A 577 -50.88 -35.38 47.15
N ILE A 578 -51.53 -35.39 48.30
CA ILE A 578 -51.95 -36.60 49.01
C ILE A 578 -53.47 -36.69 49.02
N TRP A 579 -53.99 -37.91 48.85
CA TRP A 579 -55.41 -38.16 49.00
C TRP A 579 -55.79 -38.12 50.48
N ASN A 580 -56.69 -37.22 50.87
CA ASN A 580 -57.24 -37.18 52.23
C ASN A 580 -58.51 -38.07 52.31
N PRO A 581 -58.46 -39.22 52.99
CA PRO A 581 -59.60 -40.14 53.08
C PRO A 581 -60.75 -39.60 53.93
N TYR A 582 -60.54 -38.56 54.73
CA TYR A 582 -61.58 -37.96 55.58
C TYR A 582 -62.37 -36.86 54.85
N THR A 583 -61.75 -36.15 53.91
CA THR A 583 -62.40 -35.09 53.12
C THR A 583 -62.74 -35.54 51.70
N PHE A 584 -62.28 -36.72 51.27
CA PHE A 584 -62.41 -37.22 49.90
C PHE A 584 -61.89 -36.24 48.84
N THR A 585 -60.82 -35.50 49.18
CA THR A 585 -60.16 -34.54 48.30
C THR A 585 -58.65 -34.75 48.31
N TYR A 586 -58.00 -34.40 47.20
CA TYR A 586 -56.56 -34.20 47.19
C TYR A 586 -56.22 -32.95 48.02
N MET A 587 -55.26 -33.09 48.92
CA MET A 587 -54.71 -32.00 49.71
C MET A 587 -53.21 -31.92 49.46
N ASP A 588 -52.70 -30.69 49.37
CA ASP A 588 -51.29 -30.44 49.22
C ASP A 588 -50.61 -30.49 50.60
N GLU A 589 -49.52 -31.25 50.67
CA GLU A 589 -48.71 -31.42 51.87
C GLU A 589 -47.25 -31.06 51.55
N LEU A 590 -46.62 -30.31 52.46
CA LEU A 590 -45.20 -30.01 52.39
C LEU A 590 -44.36 -31.22 52.81
N VAL A 591 -43.56 -31.73 51.89
CA VAL A 591 -42.52 -32.72 52.14
C VAL A 591 -41.39 -32.04 52.91
N LYS A 592 -40.90 -32.66 54.00
CA LYS A 592 -39.84 -32.07 54.85
C LYS A 592 -40.20 -30.67 55.36
N GLU A 593 -41.46 -30.51 55.80
CA GLU A 593 -42.06 -29.25 56.23
C GLU A 593 -41.13 -28.42 57.14
N ARG A 594 -40.42 -29.05 58.08
CA ARG A 594 -39.53 -28.34 59.01
C ARG A 594 -38.34 -27.69 58.33
N LEU A 595 -37.72 -28.40 57.39
CA LEU A 595 -36.61 -27.89 56.60
C LEU A 595 -37.09 -26.74 55.70
N TYR A 596 -38.21 -26.95 55.01
CA TYR A 596 -38.75 -25.97 54.09
C TYR A 596 -39.20 -24.69 54.80
N ARG A 597 -39.90 -24.80 55.94
CA ARG A 597 -40.25 -23.64 56.78
C ARG A 597 -39.02 -22.90 57.31
N ALA A 598 -37.95 -23.61 57.70
CA ALA A 598 -36.72 -22.94 58.12
C ALA A 598 -36.07 -22.15 56.96
N PHE A 599 -36.11 -22.71 55.75
CA PHE A 599 -35.68 -22.00 54.54
C PHE A 599 -36.55 -20.75 54.28
N GLU A 600 -37.85 -20.91 54.16
CA GLU A 600 -38.81 -19.87 53.76
C GLU A 600 -38.98 -18.78 54.83
N GLU A 601 -39.16 -19.16 56.10
CA GLU A 601 -39.49 -18.23 57.19
C GLU A 601 -38.23 -17.56 57.78
N THR A 602 -37.04 -18.16 57.65
CA THR A 602 -35.83 -17.73 58.38
C THR A 602 -34.64 -17.42 57.48
N VAL A 603 -34.17 -18.40 56.69
CA VAL A 603 -32.89 -18.29 55.98
C VAL A 603 -32.99 -17.43 54.72
N LEU A 604 -34.00 -17.65 53.89
CA LEU A 604 -34.23 -16.89 52.67
C LEU A 604 -34.42 -15.38 52.94
N PRO A 605 -35.26 -14.95 53.91
CA PRO A 605 -35.39 -13.53 54.26
C PRO A 605 -34.07 -12.90 54.72
N TYR A 606 -33.23 -13.63 55.47
CA TYR A 606 -31.93 -13.13 55.92
C TYR A 606 -30.94 -12.95 54.77
N VAL A 607 -30.76 -13.99 53.94
CA VAL A 607 -29.85 -13.94 52.78
C VAL A 607 -30.28 -12.82 51.83
N TRP A 608 -31.59 -12.69 51.61
CA TRP A 608 -32.15 -11.65 50.78
C TRP A 608 -31.97 -10.24 51.37
N ALA A 609 -32.19 -10.06 52.67
CA ALA A 609 -31.96 -8.78 53.35
C ALA A 609 -30.49 -8.34 53.28
N ASN A 610 -29.54 -9.28 53.32
CA ASN A 610 -28.12 -8.98 53.17
C ASN A 610 -27.76 -8.61 51.74
N ALA A 611 -28.28 -9.33 50.74
CA ALA A 611 -28.09 -8.99 49.33
C ALA A 611 -28.59 -7.58 49.00
N ARG A 612 -29.63 -7.09 49.69
CA ARG A 612 -30.21 -5.75 49.53
C ARG A 612 -29.39 -4.62 50.15
N ARG A 613 -28.53 -4.91 51.13
CA ARG A 613 -27.75 -3.89 51.86
C ARG A 613 -26.49 -3.56 51.07
N GLN A 614 -26.16 -2.27 50.97
CA GLN A 614 -24.88 -1.77 50.43
C GLN A 614 -24.52 -2.30 49.03
N LEU A 615 -25.42 -2.14 48.08
CA LEU A 615 -25.14 -2.40 46.67
C LEU A 615 -23.94 -1.56 46.19
N SER A 616 -23.02 -2.18 45.46
CA SER A 616 -21.80 -1.55 44.92
C SER A 616 -21.43 -2.17 43.57
N CYS A 617 -20.58 -1.50 42.79
CA CYS A 617 -20.08 -2.04 41.52
C CYS A 617 -19.22 -3.29 41.74
N ASP A 618 -18.29 -3.25 42.70
CA ASP A 618 -17.30 -4.35 42.85
C ASP A 618 -17.84 -5.61 43.55
N GLY A 619 -19.07 -5.57 44.08
CA GLY A 619 -19.58 -6.58 45.00
C GLY A 619 -20.92 -7.21 44.60
N LEU A 620 -21.51 -6.84 43.46
CA LEU A 620 -22.87 -7.27 43.13
C LEU A 620 -22.99 -8.78 42.97
N SER A 621 -22.09 -9.39 42.18
CA SER A 621 -22.05 -10.84 41.98
C SER A 621 -21.76 -11.62 43.26
N ALA A 622 -20.77 -11.16 44.04
CA ALA A 622 -20.39 -11.77 45.31
C ALA A 622 -21.55 -11.79 46.31
N ARG A 623 -22.37 -10.72 46.35
CA ARG A 623 -23.53 -10.61 47.26
C ARG A 623 -24.72 -11.48 46.86
N LEU A 624 -24.83 -11.89 45.59
CA LEU A 624 -25.91 -12.74 45.10
C LEU A 624 -25.58 -14.24 45.19
N ASN A 625 -24.29 -14.58 45.20
CA ASN A 625 -23.82 -15.96 45.30
C ASN A 625 -24.40 -16.75 46.51
N PRO A 626 -24.56 -16.17 47.72
CA PRO A 626 -25.21 -16.88 48.83
C PRO A 626 -26.66 -17.29 48.54
N LEU A 627 -27.41 -16.49 47.75
CA LEU A 627 -28.77 -16.83 47.35
C LEU A 627 -28.77 -18.01 46.37
N GLU A 628 -27.88 -18.00 45.39
CA GLU A 628 -27.72 -19.11 44.45
C GLU A 628 -27.33 -20.42 45.15
N GLN A 629 -26.36 -20.35 46.07
CA GLN A 629 -25.93 -21.50 46.88
C GLN A 629 -27.06 -22.04 47.74
N LEU A 630 -27.86 -21.16 48.35
CA LEU A 630 -29.02 -21.55 49.13
C LEU A 630 -30.05 -22.29 48.29
N LEU A 631 -30.40 -21.76 47.11
CA LEU A 631 -31.38 -22.39 46.21
C LEU A 631 -30.89 -23.75 45.69
N ASN A 632 -29.61 -23.86 45.32
CA ASN A 632 -29.00 -25.13 44.91
C ASN A 632 -29.04 -26.15 46.04
N ARG A 633 -28.65 -25.74 47.26
CA ARG A 633 -28.63 -26.64 48.41
C ARG A 633 -30.02 -27.14 48.79
N MET A 634 -31.04 -26.30 48.70
CA MET A 634 -32.42 -26.73 48.92
C MET A 634 -32.87 -27.75 47.88
N ALA A 635 -32.48 -27.59 46.60
CA ALA A 635 -32.80 -28.59 45.57
C ALA A 635 -32.14 -29.95 45.86
N GLU A 636 -30.89 -29.96 46.35
CA GLU A 636 -30.16 -31.18 46.75
C GLU A 636 -30.81 -31.86 47.96
N LEU A 637 -31.04 -31.08 49.03
CA LEU A 637 -31.62 -31.55 50.29
C LEU A 637 -33.00 -32.16 50.09
N ARG A 638 -33.69 -31.86 48.98
CA ARG A 638 -34.96 -32.50 48.64
C ARG A 638 -34.82 -34.00 48.42
N GLN A 639 -33.68 -34.48 47.92
CA GLN A 639 -33.44 -35.90 47.60
C GLN A 639 -32.69 -36.67 48.71
N GLU A 640 -32.03 -35.98 49.64
CA GLU A 640 -31.27 -36.57 50.75
C GLU A 640 -32.16 -37.03 51.93
N ASP A 641 -31.66 -37.87 52.86
CA ASP A 641 -32.35 -38.12 54.14
C ASP A 641 -32.03 -36.99 55.13
N THR A 642 -33.03 -36.19 55.47
CA THR A 642 -32.89 -34.96 56.27
C THR A 642 -33.35 -35.10 57.72
N LYS A 643 -33.67 -36.31 58.21
CA LYS A 643 -34.24 -36.49 59.56
C LYS A 643 -33.38 -35.92 60.69
N THR A 644 -32.06 -36.10 60.62
CA THR A 644 -31.11 -35.57 61.61
C THR A 644 -31.06 -34.04 61.52
N LEU A 645 -30.92 -33.51 60.31
CA LEU A 645 -30.90 -32.08 60.01
C LEU A 645 -32.16 -31.37 60.51
N GLU A 646 -33.35 -31.91 60.25
CA GLU A 646 -34.63 -31.36 60.71
C GLU A 646 -34.77 -31.34 62.24
N ASN A 647 -34.19 -32.33 62.94
CA ASN A 647 -34.15 -32.34 64.40
C ASN A 647 -33.21 -31.25 64.95
N HIS A 648 -32.12 -30.95 64.25
CA HIS A 648 -31.21 -29.85 64.60
C HIS A 648 -31.85 -28.48 64.30
N LEU A 649 -32.47 -28.31 63.13
CA LEU A 649 -33.22 -27.10 62.78
C LEU A 649 -34.34 -26.80 63.79
N ARG A 650 -35.03 -27.83 64.30
CA ARG A 650 -36.02 -27.68 65.38
C ARG A 650 -35.44 -27.04 66.64
N LYS A 651 -34.22 -27.43 67.04
CA LYS A 651 -33.54 -26.88 68.23
C LYS A 651 -32.98 -25.48 68.01
N SER A 652 -32.81 -25.09 66.75
CA SER A 652 -32.14 -23.85 66.33
C SER A 652 -33.06 -22.87 65.61
N ARG A 653 -34.39 -23.03 65.72
CA ARG A 653 -35.41 -22.26 64.99
C ARG A 653 -35.25 -20.74 65.09
N ASN A 654 -34.70 -20.23 66.19
CA ASN A 654 -34.54 -18.78 66.43
C ASN A 654 -33.11 -18.27 66.14
N ASP A 655 -32.20 -19.12 65.70
CA ASP A 655 -30.79 -18.78 65.43
C ASP A 655 -30.49 -18.91 63.94
N VAL A 656 -30.54 -17.78 63.23
CA VAL A 656 -30.34 -17.69 61.78
C VAL A 656 -28.94 -18.17 61.37
N HIS A 657 -27.91 -17.82 62.13
CA HIS A 657 -26.53 -18.21 61.82
C HIS A 657 -26.34 -19.71 61.92
N LYS A 658 -26.93 -20.32 62.94
CA LYS A 658 -26.91 -21.78 63.11
C LYS A 658 -27.75 -22.49 62.05
N CYS A 659 -28.86 -21.91 61.60
CA CYS A 659 -29.62 -22.44 60.47
C CYS A 659 -28.82 -22.39 59.16
N LEU A 660 -28.08 -21.30 58.90
CA LEU A 660 -27.18 -21.19 57.75
C LEU A 660 -26.08 -22.25 57.79
N GLU A 661 -25.41 -22.40 58.94
CA GLU A 661 -24.35 -23.40 59.14
C GLU A 661 -24.87 -24.82 58.91
N LEU A 662 -26.06 -25.15 59.45
CA LEU A 662 -26.70 -26.46 59.25
C LEU A 662 -27.07 -26.73 57.79
N LEU A 663 -27.35 -25.68 57.01
CA LEU A 663 -27.55 -25.78 55.56
C LEU A 663 -26.23 -25.76 54.77
N GLY A 664 -25.07 -25.75 55.42
CA GLY A 664 -23.77 -25.73 54.76
C GLY A 664 -23.42 -24.37 54.13
N LEU A 665 -24.11 -23.30 54.53
CA LEU A 665 -23.86 -21.93 54.08
C LEU A 665 -23.06 -21.19 55.14
N ARG A 666 -22.07 -20.40 54.72
CA ARG A 666 -21.29 -19.57 55.63
C ARG A 666 -22.04 -18.27 55.95
N PRO A 667 -22.20 -17.91 57.24
CA PRO A 667 -22.67 -16.57 57.58
C PRO A 667 -21.60 -15.53 57.21
N GLU A 668 -21.96 -14.51 56.43
CA GLU A 668 -21.05 -13.39 56.14
C GLU A 668 -20.68 -12.66 57.45
N GLY A 669 -19.38 -12.57 57.75
CA GLY A 669 -18.83 -11.82 58.89
C GLY A 669 -18.08 -12.63 59.96
N MET A 670 -17.98 -13.96 59.87
CA MET A 670 -17.14 -14.76 60.77
C MET A 670 -15.74 -15.03 60.15
N PRO A 671 -14.63 -14.64 60.80
CA PRO A 671 -13.28 -14.96 60.35
C PRO A 671 -13.01 -16.48 60.40
N ALA A 672 -12.18 -16.97 59.49
CA ALA A 672 -11.95 -18.39 59.22
C ALA A 672 -11.30 -19.22 60.36
N THR A 673 -11.15 -18.68 61.57
CA THR A 673 -10.28 -19.22 62.63
C THR A 673 -10.98 -19.93 63.80
N GLU A 674 -12.31 -20.00 63.89
CA GLU A 674 -12.98 -20.56 65.09
C GLU A 674 -13.61 -21.95 64.96
N LEU A 675 -13.40 -22.68 63.85
CA LEU A 675 -13.97 -24.03 63.66
C LEU A 675 -13.02 -25.22 63.94
N GLN A 676 -11.85 -25.00 64.56
CA GLN A 676 -10.91 -26.08 64.90
C GLN A 676 -10.91 -26.55 66.36
N THR A 677 -11.84 -26.11 67.21
CA THR A 677 -11.92 -26.61 68.59
C THR A 677 -13.34 -27.05 68.96
N LYS A 678 -13.79 -28.15 68.35
CA LYS A 678 -14.67 -29.16 68.97
C LYS A 678 -14.91 -30.30 67.97
N ASN A 679 -13.97 -31.25 67.96
CA ASN A 679 -14.26 -32.66 67.78
C ASN A 679 -13.66 -33.39 68.99
#